data_AF-A0A413FKD1-F1
#
_entry.id   AF-A0A413FKD1-F1
#
_cell.length_a   1.000
_cell.length_b   1.000
_cell.length_c   1.000
_cell.angle_alpha   90.00
_cell.angle_beta   90.00
_cell.angle_gamma   90.00
#
_symmetry.space_group_name_H-M   'P 1'
#
loop_
_entity.id
_entity.type
_entity.pdbx_description
1 polymer ?
#
loop_
_entity_poly.entity_id
_entity_poly.type
_entity_poly.pdbx_seq_one_letter_code
_entity_poly.pdbx_strand_id
1 'polypeptide(L)'
;MSEDQKKLQDSGPEHEKKPVRRSRSREAAAARRAEKERASSEPAAGAPAGEQGKSDSGFPKKPAGGSREKSRTAWLPALAGFVGVLLCAGIAFYVYAAQAYKTVFFPNTVINGADVSDRTVDEVKAAFSAGADRYRLTVVARDGSGEEITGQDIGLHTVFDGGLEKILEAQNPYRWVFHLRTPRVYQIGTMLKWDEEALAREVNGLECMDESAMVRPRDAYLSDYIEGRGYEVVPEEEGTALKAEAVQTAASAAVRSLDPEISLEELGCYEKPSVRSDDPGLAAERDARNRYVNVTVTYTFGDRTEVLNGSRTHEWLTGTGTDIALDEAQIAEYVSELAKTYNTAYKPRAFKTSYGPTVNVSGSYGWRINQKEEAAQLKGILEAGESVTREPVYSQTAAAHGDADYGNTYAEVNLTAQHLLFYKDGNKILESDFVSGNVSRGHTTPAGLYSLTYKQRDAVLKGEGYASPVKYWMPFNGGIGFHDASWRSSFGGSIYKTGGSHGCVNMPYAAAKELYENVYAGMPVICYNLPGTESKAPTKASGKPPAGGQATQPTKPAAPGGQTAQPNVPATQPNVPATQPNVQPTQPNVQPPAGGQEAQPGDQATQPGGQEAQPGGQPPQPEPTQASGTPGGPEITPVENGTTAAGGGGSGGGYGPAFGSAQSTEGGGPGVS
;
A
#
# COMPACT_ATOMS: atom_id res chain seq x y z
N MET A 1 32.73 -3.82 48.20
CA MET A 1 32.66 -3.93 46.74
C MET A 1 31.72 -2.81 46.25
N SER A 2 32.11 -1.55 46.05
CA SER A 2 33.42 -0.88 45.90
C SER A 2 34.30 -1.41 44.77
N GLU A 3 35.01 -0.46 44.12
CA GLU A 3 35.85 -0.58 42.91
C GLU A 3 35.00 -0.58 41.62
N ASP A 4 35.15 0.34 40.65
CA ASP A 4 36.26 1.30 40.40
C ASP A 4 35.84 2.72 39.96
N GLN A 5 36.75 3.68 40.17
CA GLN A 5 36.65 5.08 39.73
C GLN A 5 38.07 5.60 39.37
N LYS A 6 38.19 6.58 38.43
CA LYS A 6 39.41 7.33 37.99
C LYS A 6 40.24 6.65 36.86
N LYS A 7 40.96 7.37 35.96
CA LYS A 7 41.23 8.83 35.81
C LYS A 7 41.72 9.23 34.38
N LEU A 8 41.24 10.39 33.88
CA LEU A 8 41.96 11.56 33.29
C LEU A 8 42.86 11.53 32.01
N GLN A 9 42.64 12.58 31.18
CA GLN A 9 43.62 13.46 30.46
C GLN A 9 44.42 12.92 29.24
N ASP A 10 44.79 13.71 28.21
CA ASP A 10 44.52 15.11 27.82
C ASP A 10 44.80 15.32 26.31
N SER A 11 44.24 16.37 25.68
CA SER A 11 44.80 17.21 24.57
C SER A 11 43.73 17.79 23.62
N GLY A 12 43.62 19.13 23.59
CA GLY A 12 42.97 19.90 22.52
C GLY A 12 43.92 20.19 21.33
N PRO A 13 43.48 20.96 20.31
CA PRO A 13 43.47 22.43 20.47
C PRO A 13 42.25 23.18 19.87
N GLU A 14 42.27 24.51 20.02
CA GLU A 14 41.17 25.47 19.78
C GLU A 14 41.11 26.09 18.36
N HIS A 15 40.13 27.02 18.19
CA HIS A 15 39.82 27.91 17.05
C HIS A 15 39.11 27.25 15.85
N GLU A 16 38.11 27.87 15.18
CA GLU A 16 37.56 29.24 15.26
C GLU A 16 36.04 29.19 14.93
N LYS A 17 35.15 29.92 15.65
CA LYS A 17 33.74 30.08 15.27
C LYS A 17 33.38 31.55 15.02
N LYS A 18 33.17 31.90 13.75
CA LYS A 18 32.46 33.14 13.33
C LYS A 18 30.99 32.83 12.98
N PRO A 19 30.06 33.79 13.15
CA PRO A 19 28.63 33.52 13.01
C PRO A 19 28.11 33.65 11.57
N VAL A 20 27.14 32.82 11.21
CA VAL A 20 26.34 32.90 9.99
C VAL A 20 24.85 32.94 10.42
N ARG A 21 24.25 34.13 10.49
CA ARG A 21 23.44 34.76 9.42
C ARG A 21 22.00 34.22 9.38
N ARG A 22 21.15 34.68 10.32
CA ARG A 22 19.68 34.54 10.22
C ARG A 22 19.17 35.31 9.00
N SER A 23 18.44 34.64 8.12
CA SER A 23 17.71 35.23 7.00
C SER A 23 16.38 35.86 7.45
N ARG A 24 15.96 36.91 6.74
CA ARG A 24 14.72 37.67 7.01
C ARG A 24 13.51 37.04 6.31
N SER A 25 12.35 37.03 6.97
CA SER A 25 11.04 36.94 6.29
C SER A 25 9.85 37.29 7.23
N ARG A 26 9.68 38.57 7.58
CA ARG A 26 8.39 39.20 7.96
C ARG A 26 8.54 40.73 7.82
N GLU A 27 8.38 41.25 6.62
CA GLU A 27 8.25 42.69 6.35
C GLU A 27 7.27 42.88 5.17
N ALA A 28 5.97 42.83 5.48
CA ALA A 28 4.90 42.88 4.49
C ALA A 28 3.63 43.58 5.01
N ALA A 29 3.76 44.75 5.65
CA ALA A 29 2.60 45.58 6.03
C ALA A 29 2.91 47.08 6.32
N ALA A 30 3.84 47.75 5.61
CA ALA A 30 4.06 49.20 5.81
C ALA A 30 4.67 49.93 4.60
N ALA A 31 3.93 50.08 3.50
CA ALA A 31 4.38 50.86 2.34
C ALA A 31 3.34 51.87 1.84
N ARG A 32 3.27 53.05 2.47
CA ARG A 32 2.57 54.24 1.94
C ARG A 32 3.28 55.55 2.32
N ARG A 33 4.30 55.95 1.54
CA ARG A 33 4.51 57.34 1.06
C ARG A 33 5.79 57.47 0.21
N ALA A 34 5.62 57.95 -1.02
CA ALA A 34 6.65 58.34 -1.99
C ALA A 34 7.64 57.22 -2.39
N GLU A 35 8.18 57.17 -3.61
CA GLU A 35 8.34 58.21 -4.62
C GLU A 35 8.19 57.62 -6.03
N LYS A 36 7.51 58.32 -6.95
CA LYS A 36 7.37 57.91 -8.36
C LYS A 36 7.54 59.11 -9.28
N GLU A 37 8.71 59.21 -9.88
CA GLU A 37 9.01 59.81 -11.18
C GLU A 37 10.44 59.31 -11.55
N ARG A 38 10.87 59.15 -12.80
CA ARG A 38 10.48 59.90 -14.00
C ARG A 38 10.91 59.21 -15.31
N ALA A 39 10.06 59.31 -16.33
CA ALA A 39 10.35 59.46 -17.77
C ALA A 39 8.99 59.48 -18.47
N SER A 40 8.54 60.49 -19.22
CA SER A 40 9.13 61.76 -19.68
C SER A 40 7.97 62.79 -19.90
N SER A 41 8.09 64.03 -20.43
CA SER A 41 9.18 64.65 -21.22
C SER A 41 9.36 66.18 -21.00
N GLU A 42 8.83 67.02 -21.90
CA GLU A 42 9.29 68.37 -22.29
C GLU A 42 8.13 69.31 -22.73
N PRO A 43 8.32 70.64 -22.92
CA PRO A 43 9.30 71.56 -22.31
C PRO A 43 8.73 72.98 -21.94
N ALA A 44 9.64 73.90 -21.57
CA ALA A 44 9.55 75.39 -21.60
C ALA A 44 8.84 76.14 -20.44
N ALA A 45 9.35 77.29 -19.93
CA ALA A 45 10.65 77.96 -20.15
C ALA A 45 11.00 78.97 -19.03
N GLY A 46 12.32 79.23 -18.88
CA GLY A 46 12.95 80.43 -18.29
C GLY A 46 13.08 80.46 -16.76
N ALA A 47 14.11 81.06 -16.14
CA ALA A 47 15.43 81.60 -16.50
C ALA A 47 16.01 82.19 -15.18
N PRO A 48 17.34 82.40 -15.00
CA PRO A 48 17.95 82.14 -13.68
C PRO A 48 18.83 83.26 -13.08
N ALA A 49 19.28 83.05 -11.84
CA ALA A 49 20.59 83.42 -11.23
C ALA A 49 20.66 82.67 -9.88
N GLY A 50 21.71 81.96 -9.44
CA GLY A 50 23.15 82.28 -9.37
C GLY A 50 23.51 82.43 -7.86
N GLU A 51 24.62 81.96 -7.29
CA GLU A 51 25.80 81.23 -7.76
C GLU A 51 26.54 80.59 -6.53
N GLN A 52 27.38 79.57 -6.76
CA GLN A 52 28.48 78.96 -5.95
C GLN A 52 28.74 79.41 -4.48
N GLY A 53 29.20 78.57 -3.53
CA GLY A 53 29.63 77.16 -3.55
C GLY A 53 30.72 76.88 -2.49
N LYS A 54 30.99 75.58 -2.17
CA LYS A 54 32.14 75.05 -1.37
C LYS A 54 32.31 75.53 0.09
N SER A 55 32.96 74.84 1.04
CA SER A 55 33.26 73.43 1.34
C SER A 55 34.24 73.44 2.54
N ASP A 56 33.98 72.62 3.56
CA ASP A 56 34.91 72.05 4.53
C ASP A 56 35.91 72.86 5.40
N SER A 57 35.75 72.63 6.71
CA SER A 57 36.80 72.29 7.70
C SER A 57 37.73 73.39 8.28
N GLY A 58 37.98 73.29 9.60
CA GLY A 58 39.10 73.99 10.27
C GLY A 58 38.78 74.78 11.56
N PHE A 59 38.63 74.08 12.69
CA PHE A 59 38.85 74.68 14.04
C PHE A 59 40.37 74.66 14.38
N PRO A 60 40.88 75.44 15.36
CA PRO A 60 40.70 76.89 15.58
C PRO A 60 42.05 77.58 15.94
N LYS A 61 42.08 78.92 16.12
CA LYS A 61 43.01 79.59 17.08
C LYS A 61 42.64 81.04 17.40
N LYS A 62 42.66 81.38 18.68
CA LYS A 62 42.75 82.73 19.28
C LYS A 62 44.25 83.11 19.43
N PRO A 63 44.64 84.32 19.90
CA PRO A 63 43.94 85.61 20.01
C PRO A 63 44.78 86.81 19.48
N ALA A 64 44.24 88.04 19.51
CA ALA A 64 44.95 89.28 19.91
C ALA A 64 43.99 90.49 19.85
N GLY A 65 44.23 91.53 20.64
CA GLY A 65 43.34 92.70 20.75
C GLY A 65 43.75 93.90 19.88
N GLY A 66 42.86 94.90 19.82
CA GLY A 66 43.10 96.21 19.22
C GLY A 66 42.10 97.23 19.77
N SER A 67 42.55 98.44 20.09
CA SER A 67 41.78 99.48 20.79
C SER A 67 41.33 100.61 19.86
N ARG A 68 40.17 101.23 20.15
CA ARG A 68 39.96 102.70 20.02
C ARG A 68 38.66 103.19 20.67
N GLU A 69 38.53 104.51 20.76
CA GLU A 69 37.74 105.23 21.77
C GLU A 69 36.33 105.71 21.38
N LYS A 70 35.47 105.80 22.41
CA LYS A 70 34.50 106.87 22.74
C LYS A 70 33.67 107.56 21.64
N SER A 71 32.35 107.51 21.86
CA SER A 71 31.55 108.74 22.08
C SER A 71 30.42 108.47 23.08
N ARG A 72 30.18 109.36 24.05
CA ARG A 72 29.09 109.27 25.04
C ARG A 72 28.15 110.46 24.93
N THR A 73 26.86 110.21 24.74
CA THR A 73 25.71 111.03 25.18
C THR A 73 24.46 110.13 25.07
N ALA A 74 23.97 109.47 26.13
CA ALA A 74 23.34 109.97 27.36
C ALA A 74 21.84 110.28 27.21
N TRP A 75 21.01 109.28 27.55
CA TRP A 75 19.66 109.33 28.15
C TRP A 75 19.27 107.85 28.43
N LEU A 76 18.61 107.42 29.52
CA LEU A 76 18.28 108.00 30.83
C LEU A 76 18.21 106.81 31.85
N PRO A 77 18.36 107.02 33.16
CA PRO A 77 18.48 105.95 34.16
C PRO A 77 17.16 105.28 34.56
N ALA A 78 16.28 104.95 33.60
CA ALA A 78 15.18 104.00 33.81
C ALA A 78 15.70 102.54 33.76
N LEU A 79 16.71 102.28 32.92
CA LEU A 79 17.23 100.93 32.69
C LEU A 79 17.96 100.34 33.91
N ALA A 80 18.61 101.15 34.76
CA ALA A 80 19.34 100.65 35.92
C ALA A 80 18.40 100.17 37.06
N GLY A 81 17.30 100.89 37.30
CA GLY A 81 16.25 100.45 38.22
C GLY A 81 15.52 99.20 37.71
N PHE A 82 15.20 99.18 36.40
CA PHE A 82 14.55 98.04 35.76
C PHE A 82 15.46 96.81 35.73
N VAL A 83 16.76 96.96 35.43
CA VAL A 83 17.75 95.86 35.50
C VAL A 83 18.00 95.41 36.93
N GLY A 84 18.04 96.30 37.92
CA GLY A 84 18.15 95.93 39.32
C GLY A 84 16.94 95.10 39.81
N VAL A 85 15.72 95.54 39.48
CA VAL A 85 14.48 94.81 39.78
C VAL A 85 14.42 93.49 39.01
N LEU A 86 14.82 93.45 37.73
CA LEU A 86 14.90 92.22 36.94
C LEU A 86 15.99 91.26 37.43
N LEU A 87 17.12 91.76 37.96
CA LEU A 87 18.17 90.92 38.55
C LEU A 87 17.70 90.32 39.86
N CYS A 88 17.06 91.12 40.73
CA CYS A 88 16.46 90.62 41.97
C CYS A 88 15.30 89.65 41.69
N ALA A 89 14.44 89.94 40.72
CA ALA A 89 13.37 89.04 40.28
C ALA A 89 13.93 87.76 39.63
N GLY A 90 15.01 87.85 38.85
CA GLY A 90 15.70 86.71 38.24
C GLY A 90 16.40 85.83 39.27
N ILE A 91 17.03 86.41 40.29
CA ILE A 91 17.61 85.69 41.42
C ILE A 91 16.51 85.04 42.28
N ALA A 92 15.42 85.77 42.57
CA ALA A 92 14.27 85.23 43.28
C ALA A 92 13.62 84.07 42.51
N PHE A 93 13.41 84.21 41.19
CA PHE A 93 12.92 83.16 40.32
C PHE A 93 13.87 81.96 40.25
N TYR A 94 15.18 82.20 40.14
CA TYR A 94 16.19 81.14 40.15
C TYR A 94 16.20 80.35 41.46
N VAL A 95 16.12 81.02 42.61
CA VAL A 95 16.07 80.38 43.94
C VAL A 95 14.73 79.67 44.16
N TYR A 96 13.62 80.22 43.66
CA TYR A 96 12.29 79.63 43.70
C TYR A 96 12.23 78.35 42.84
N ALA A 97 12.66 78.42 41.58
CA ALA A 97 12.79 77.26 40.70
C ALA A 97 13.75 76.20 41.27
N ALA A 98 14.85 76.62 41.89
CA ALA A 98 15.75 75.71 42.59
C ALA A 98 15.09 75.02 43.80
N GLN A 99 14.00 75.53 44.40
CA GLN A 99 13.29 74.77 45.44
C GLN A 99 12.51 73.57 44.88
N ALA A 100 11.98 73.67 43.67
CA ALA A 100 11.22 72.57 43.05
C ALA A 100 12.09 71.31 42.86
N TYR A 101 13.36 71.48 42.47
CA TYR A 101 14.32 70.39 42.27
C TYR A 101 14.83 69.72 43.56
N LYS A 102 14.20 70.00 44.71
CA LYS A 102 14.30 69.16 45.92
C LYS A 102 13.37 67.94 45.85
N THR A 103 12.27 68.04 45.11
CA THR A 103 11.24 67.00 45.03
C THR A 103 11.12 66.39 43.63
N VAL A 104 11.60 67.08 42.59
CA VAL A 104 11.56 66.59 41.19
C VAL A 104 12.95 66.42 40.57
N PHE A 105 13.07 65.50 39.61
CA PHE A 105 14.29 65.30 38.81
C PHE A 105 14.59 66.51 37.92
N PHE A 106 15.88 66.79 37.67
CA PHE A 106 16.30 67.88 36.79
C PHE A 106 15.82 67.70 35.34
N PRO A 107 15.73 68.79 34.55
CA PRO A 107 15.47 68.72 33.12
C PRO A 107 16.52 67.89 32.38
N ASN A 108 16.09 67.15 31.35
CA ASN A 108 16.87 66.18 30.60
C ASN A 108 17.38 64.99 31.45
N THR A 109 16.63 64.56 32.47
CA THR A 109 16.95 63.33 33.22
C THR A 109 16.21 62.15 32.62
N VAL A 110 16.95 61.10 32.26
CA VAL A 110 16.44 59.86 31.69
C VAL A 110 16.82 58.70 32.60
N ILE A 111 15.86 57.87 32.98
CA ILE A 111 16.06 56.67 33.82
C ILE A 111 15.48 55.47 33.11
N ASN A 112 16.27 54.41 32.94
CA ASN A 112 15.89 53.17 32.23
C ASN A 112 15.30 53.43 30.82
N GLY A 113 15.75 54.50 30.15
CA GLY A 113 15.28 54.92 28.82
C GLY A 113 14.06 55.85 28.81
N ALA A 114 13.36 56.04 29.94
CA ALA A 114 12.24 56.96 30.05
C ALA A 114 12.69 58.36 30.51
N ASP A 115 12.14 59.41 29.90
CA ASP A 115 12.31 60.79 30.37
C ASP A 115 11.49 61.02 31.65
N VAL A 116 12.17 61.42 32.72
CA VAL A 116 11.62 61.67 34.05
C VAL A 116 11.76 63.13 34.48
N SER A 117 12.16 64.01 33.55
CA SER A 117 12.37 65.44 33.80
C SER A 117 11.17 66.10 34.49
N ASP A 118 11.46 66.90 35.52
CA ASP A 118 10.48 67.68 36.28
C ASP A 118 9.39 66.84 36.97
N ARG A 119 9.58 65.50 37.10
CA ARG A 119 8.70 64.59 37.87
C ARG A 119 9.28 64.24 39.23
N THR A 120 8.41 63.99 40.20
CA THR A 120 8.74 63.40 41.51
C THR A 120 9.07 61.91 41.39
N VAL A 121 9.74 61.36 42.42
CA VAL A 121 9.97 59.90 42.53
C VAL A 121 8.66 59.11 42.44
N ASP A 122 7.58 59.59 43.07
CA ASP A 122 6.30 58.89 43.09
C ASP A 122 5.58 58.95 41.74
N GLU A 123 5.65 60.07 41.01
CA GLU A 123 5.14 60.17 39.63
C GLU A 123 5.93 59.30 38.65
N VAL A 124 7.24 59.12 38.88
CA VAL A 124 8.07 58.21 38.09
C VAL A 124 7.72 56.76 38.37
N LYS A 125 7.60 56.36 39.65
CA LYS A 125 7.12 55.03 40.04
C LYS A 125 5.74 54.75 39.44
N ALA A 126 4.79 55.67 39.60
CA ALA A 126 3.45 55.55 39.04
C ALA A 126 3.45 55.44 37.51
N ALA A 127 4.33 56.16 36.80
CA ALA A 127 4.43 56.05 35.34
C ALA A 127 5.01 54.70 34.87
N PHE A 128 5.94 54.11 35.62
CA PHE A 128 6.46 52.76 35.36
C PHE A 128 5.43 51.67 35.74
N SER A 129 4.74 51.79 36.88
CA SER A 129 3.63 50.90 37.25
C SER A 129 2.50 50.94 36.21
N ALA A 130 2.11 52.14 35.74
CA ALA A 130 1.14 52.28 34.65
C ALA A 130 1.63 51.71 33.31
N GLY A 131 2.90 51.34 33.17
CA GLY A 131 3.39 50.49 32.08
C GLY A 131 2.97 49.03 32.26
N ALA A 132 3.17 48.47 33.46
CA ALA A 132 2.73 47.13 33.83
C ALA A 132 1.19 47.00 33.84
N ASP A 133 0.46 47.99 34.37
CA ASP A 133 -1.02 47.98 34.43
C ASP A 133 -1.71 47.96 33.05
N ARG A 134 -0.97 48.31 31.99
CA ARG A 134 -1.43 48.32 30.58
C ARG A 134 -0.92 47.13 29.78
N TYR A 135 -0.08 46.27 30.35
CA TYR A 135 0.40 45.07 29.69
C TYR A 135 -0.74 44.08 29.45
N ARG A 136 -0.69 43.43 28.28
CA ARG A 136 -1.59 42.38 27.83
C ARG A 136 -0.73 41.35 27.12
N LEU A 137 -0.91 40.08 27.46
CA LEU A 137 -0.36 38.96 26.75
C LEU A 137 -1.49 38.30 25.96
N THR A 138 -1.42 38.37 24.63
CA THR A 138 -2.31 37.59 23.76
C THR A 138 -1.70 36.19 23.56
N VAL A 139 -2.39 35.16 24.02
CA VAL A 139 -2.01 33.75 23.81
C VAL A 139 -2.75 33.26 22.57
N VAL A 140 -2.02 33.01 21.49
CA VAL A 140 -2.58 32.59 20.18
C VAL A 140 -2.46 31.08 20.02
N ALA A 141 -3.60 30.42 19.90
CA ALA A 141 -3.71 28.99 19.64
C ALA A 141 -3.57 28.65 18.14
N ARG A 142 -3.44 27.35 17.84
CA ARG A 142 -3.21 26.79 16.50
C ARG A 142 -4.30 27.13 15.47
N ASP A 143 -5.54 27.28 15.90
CA ASP A 143 -6.67 27.66 15.04
C ASP A 143 -6.73 29.18 14.74
N GLY A 144 -5.83 29.95 15.36
CA GLY A 144 -5.79 31.41 15.26
C GLY A 144 -6.72 32.13 16.24
N SER A 145 -7.39 31.41 17.16
CA SER A 145 -8.02 32.03 18.31
C SER A 145 -6.95 32.65 19.22
N GLY A 146 -7.32 33.74 19.91
CA GLY A 146 -6.42 34.52 20.74
C GLY A 146 -7.11 34.96 22.01
N GLU A 147 -6.50 34.65 23.16
CA GLU A 147 -7.02 34.95 24.49
C GLU A 147 -6.09 35.91 25.23
N GLU A 148 -6.64 36.88 25.98
CA GLU A 148 -5.83 37.88 26.69
C GLU A 148 -5.67 37.54 28.18
N ILE A 149 -4.42 37.53 28.65
CA ILE A 149 -4.08 37.65 30.08
C ILE A 149 -3.56 39.06 30.32
N THR A 150 -4.20 39.85 31.19
CA THR A 150 -3.75 41.21 31.47
C THR A 150 -2.73 41.25 32.61
N GLY A 151 -1.94 42.32 32.66
CA GLY A 151 -1.05 42.57 33.80
C GLY A 151 -1.78 42.67 35.14
N GLN A 152 -3.07 43.02 35.15
CA GLN A 152 -3.87 43.16 36.37
C GLN A 152 -4.26 41.79 36.95
N ASP A 153 -4.64 40.85 36.09
CA ASP A 153 -5.09 39.51 36.49
C ASP A 153 -3.97 38.72 37.19
N ILE A 154 -2.71 38.96 36.78
CA ILE A 154 -1.50 38.33 37.32
C ILE A 154 -0.78 39.19 38.37
N GLY A 155 -1.34 40.32 38.81
CA GLY A 155 -0.72 41.20 39.80
C GLY A 155 0.64 41.77 39.38
N LEU A 156 0.83 42.05 38.09
CA LEU A 156 2.07 42.57 37.50
C LEU A 156 2.40 43.96 38.03
N HIS A 157 3.57 44.12 38.64
CA HIS A 157 4.01 45.38 39.24
C HIS A 157 5.54 45.57 39.14
N THR A 158 5.98 46.83 39.18
CA THR A 158 7.40 47.18 39.19
C THR A 158 7.92 47.40 40.61
N VAL A 159 8.97 46.67 40.99
CA VAL A 159 9.72 46.86 42.25
C VAL A 159 11.01 47.62 41.97
N PHE A 160 11.30 48.64 42.79
CA PHE A 160 12.48 49.50 42.67
C PHE A 160 13.49 49.22 43.77
N ASP A 161 14.78 49.27 43.44
CA ASP A 161 15.94 49.07 44.33
C ASP A 161 16.30 50.27 45.23
N GLY A 162 15.42 51.29 45.30
CA GLY A 162 15.70 52.57 45.95
C GLY A 162 16.67 53.47 45.18
N GLY A 163 16.93 53.19 43.91
CA GLY A 163 17.82 53.99 43.05
C GLY A 163 17.25 55.37 42.71
N LEU A 164 15.92 55.50 42.56
CA LEU A 164 15.25 56.77 42.25
C LEU A 164 15.49 57.81 43.35
N GLU A 165 15.32 57.40 44.61
CA GLU A 165 15.51 58.21 45.80
C GLU A 165 16.97 58.67 45.93
N LYS A 166 17.93 57.75 45.77
CA LYS A 166 19.36 58.06 45.79
C LYS A 166 19.78 59.06 44.70
N ILE A 167 19.17 58.97 43.51
CA ILE A 167 19.42 59.93 42.42
C ILE A 167 18.87 61.31 42.80
N LEU A 168 17.65 61.38 43.37
CA LEU A 168 17.01 62.63 43.78
C LEU A 168 17.77 63.30 44.95
N GLU A 169 18.12 62.54 46.00
CA GLU A 169 18.90 63.01 47.16
C GLU A 169 20.28 63.57 46.77
N ALA A 170 20.90 63.00 45.72
CA ALA A 170 22.19 63.47 45.20
C ALA A 170 22.08 64.74 44.32
N GLN A 171 20.88 65.23 44.01
CA GLN A 171 20.71 66.49 43.27
C GLN A 171 21.00 67.68 44.19
N ASN A 172 21.99 68.51 43.85
CA ASN A 172 22.12 69.84 44.44
C ASN A 172 21.19 70.80 43.70
N PRO A 173 20.06 71.24 44.28
CA PRO A 173 18.98 71.88 43.53
C PRO A 173 19.40 73.18 42.84
N TYR A 174 20.43 73.87 43.35
CA TYR A 174 21.04 75.05 42.75
C TYR A 174 21.91 74.76 41.52
N ARG A 175 21.85 73.55 40.93
CA ARG A 175 22.55 73.21 39.68
C ARG A 175 21.61 73.02 38.48
N TRP A 176 20.29 73.16 38.66
CA TRP A 176 19.28 72.88 37.63
C TRP A 176 19.56 73.53 36.26
N VAL A 177 20.02 74.78 36.23
CA VAL A 177 20.34 75.52 34.99
C VAL A 177 21.41 74.82 34.13
N PHE A 178 22.34 74.08 34.74
CA PHE A 178 23.36 73.33 34.00
C PHE A 178 22.80 72.06 33.33
N HIS A 179 21.66 71.56 33.80
CA HIS A 179 20.99 70.37 33.28
C HIS A 179 20.07 70.68 32.08
N LEU A 180 19.66 71.94 31.88
CA LEU A 180 18.92 72.41 30.70
C LEU A 180 19.60 72.11 29.34
N ARG A 181 20.91 71.85 29.32
CA ARG A 181 21.68 71.51 28.11
C ARG A 181 22.50 70.23 28.21
N THR A 182 22.47 69.56 29.36
CA THR A 182 23.33 68.39 29.64
C THR A 182 22.46 67.25 30.15
N PRO A 183 22.11 66.27 29.28
CA PRO A 183 21.28 65.16 29.71
C PRO A 183 22.01 64.30 30.74
N ARG A 184 21.24 63.66 31.63
CA ARG A 184 21.72 62.63 32.53
C ARG A 184 20.95 61.35 32.32
N VAL A 185 21.67 60.29 31.96
CA VAL A 185 21.12 58.95 31.82
C VAL A 185 21.52 58.13 33.04
N TYR A 186 20.54 57.52 33.70
CA TYR A 186 20.73 56.58 34.79
C TYR A 186 20.13 55.22 34.42
N GLN A 187 20.70 54.17 35.00
CA GLN A 187 20.15 52.82 34.98
C GLN A 187 19.98 52.40 36.45
N ILE A 188 18.80 51.91 36.80
CA ILE A 188 18.43 51.44 38.14
C ILE A 188 17.84 50.03 38.07
N GLY A 189 17.93 49.27 39.15
CA GLY A 189 17.28 47.98 39.28
C GLY A 189 15.77 48.12 39.42
N THR A 190 15.07 48.20 38.29
CA THR A 190 13.62 47.97 38.23
C THR A 190 13.39 46.49 37.93
N MET A 191 12.88 45.75 38.92
CA MET A 191 12.48 44.35 38.74
C MET A 191 10.97 44.28 38.52
N LEU A 192 10.57 43.69 37.39
CA LEU A 192 9.20 43.29 37.15
C LEU A 192 8.86 42.08 38.05
N LYS A 193 7.73 42.12 38.73
CA LYS A 193 7.20 41.02 39.54
C LYS A 193 5.73 40.80 39.22
N TRP A 194 5.28 39.56 39.38
CA TRP A 194 3.89 39.15 39.25
C TRP A 194 3.62 38.05 40.29
N ASP A 195 2.35 37.68 40.44
CA ASP A 195 1.93 36.51 41.18
C ASP A 195 2.02 35.29 40.24
N GLU A 196 2.96 34.38 40.52
CA GLU A 196 3.18 33.16 39.74
C GLU A 196 2.00 32.18 39.83
N GLU A 197 1.27 32.15 40.96
CA GLU A 197 0.05 31.33 41.11
C GLU A 197 -1.13 31.95 40.37
N ALA A 198 -1.21 33.28 40.30
CA ALA A 198 -2.22 33.96 39.50
C ALA A 198 -1.98 33.75 38.00
N LEU A 199 -0.75 33.95 37.51
CA LEU A 199 -0.40 33.61 36.12
C LEU A 199 -0.73 32.15 35.79
N ALA A 200 -0.38 31.22 36.69
CA ALA A 200 -0.70 29.81 36.48
C ALA A 200 -2.21 29.55 36.39
N ARG A 201 -3.02 30.25 37.19
CA ARG A 201 -4.48 30.15 37.17
C ARG A 201 -5.09 30.71 35.88
N GLU A 202 -4.67 31.88 35.44
CA GLU A 202 -5.17 32.49 34.21
C GLU A 202 -4.79 31.64 32.99
N VAL A 203 -3.54 31.16 32.91
CA VAL A 203 -3.11 30.24 31.84
C VAL A 203 -3.92 28.93 31.85
N ASN A 204 -4.19 28.34 33.02
CA ASN A 204 -5.02 27.13 33.10
C ASN A 204 -6.53 27.40 32.89
N GLY A 205 -6.95 28.67 32.89
CA GLY A 205 -8.33 29.12 32.67
C GLY A 205 -8.65 29.47 31.21
N LEU A 206 -7.66 29.45 30.32
CA LEU A 206 -7.82 29.68 28.89
C LEU A 206 -8.73 28.62 28.26
N GLU A 207 -9.59 29.01 27.32
CA GLU A 207 -10.43 28.09 26.53
C GLU A 207 -9.57 27.06 25.80
N CYS A 208 -8.42 27.47 25.26
CA CYS A 208 -7.48 26.55 24.60
C CYS A 208 -6.84 25.52 25.56
N MET A 209 -6.98 25.72 26.88
CA MET A 209 -6.43 24.85 27.94
C MET A 209 -7.49 23.92 28.57
N ASP A 210 -8.75 23.93 28.10
CA ASP A 210 -9.75 22.93 28.47
C ASP A 210 -9.38 21.54 27.92
N GLU A 211 -8.84 20.69 28.80
CA GLU A 211 -8.48 19.30 28.49
C GLU A 211 -9.62 18.47 27.88
N SER A 212 -10.89 18.84 28.13
CA SER A 212 -12.07 18.14 27.59
C SER A 212 -12.37 18.51 26.13
N ALA A 213 -11.90 19.67 25.67
CA ALA A 213 -11.98 20.13 24.29
C ALA A 213 -10.73 19.76 23.46
N MET A 214 -9.62 19.37 24.11
CA MET A 214 -8.38 18.99 23.42
C MET A 214 -8.50 17.69 22.63
N VAL A 215 -8.05 17.72 21.38
CA VAL A 215 -7.89 16.53 20.52
C VAL A 215 -6.42 16.12 20.54
N ARG A 216 -6.11 14.89 20.94
CA ARG A 216 -4.72 14.37 20.85
C ARG A 216 -4.28 14.23 19.38
N PRO A 217 -3.00 14.44 19.07
CA PRO A 217 -2.47 14.14 17.74
C PRO A 217 -2.66 12.66 17.39
N ARG A 218 -2.73 12.36 16.09
CA ARG A 218 -2.71 11.00 15.56
C ARG A 218 -1.54 10.84 14.60
N ASP A 219 -0.86 9.71 14.72
CA ASP A 219 0.23 9.31 13.83
C ASP A 219 -0.28 9.04 12.41
N ALA A 220 0.57 9.31 11.42
CA ALA A 220 0.35 8.82 10.07
C ALA A 220 0.39 7.28 10.05
N TYR A 221 -0.44 6.67 9.22
CA TYR A 221 -0.59 5.22 9.17
C TYR A 221 -0.87 4.74 7.74
N LEU A 222 -0.82 3.42 7.52
CA LEU A 222 -1.14 2.82 6.24
C LEU A 222 -2.66 2.53 6.19
N SER A 223 -3.31 2.87 5.09
CA SER A 223 -4.73 2.57 4.88
C SER A 223 -5.01 1.06 4.92
N ASP A 224 -6.28 0.68 5.08
CA ASP A 224 -6.75 -0.63 4.62
C ASP A 224 -6.51 -0.79 3.10
N TYR A 225 -6.62 -2.02 2.58
CA TYR A 225 -6.51 -2.26 1.14
C TYR A 225 -7.63 -1.56 0.37
N ILE A 226 -7.26 -0.85 -0.70
CA ILE A 226 -8.18 -0.15 -1.59
C ILE A 226 -8.20 -0.83 -2.96
N GLU A 227 -9.37 -1.30 -3.38
CA GLU A 227 -9.53 -1.99 -4.66
C GLU A 227 -9.02 -1.15 -5.84
N GLY A 228 -8.16 -1.75 -6.66
CA GLY A 228 -7.54 -1.11 -7.83
C GLY A 228 -6.50 -0.03 -7.54
N ARG A 229 -6.20 0.28 -6.26
CA ARG A 229 -5.15 1.25 -5.85
C ARG A 229 -4.07 0.64 -4.96
N GLY A 230 -4.40 -0.39 -4.18
CA GLY A 230 -3.51 -0.96 -3.17
C GLY A 230 -3.60 -0.22 -1.84
N TYR A 231 -2.47 -0.09 -1.15
CA TYR A 231 -2.32 0.61 0.12
C TYR A 231 -1.81 2.04 -0.09
N GLU A 232 -2.31 2.98 0.70
CA GLU A 232 -1.93 4.40 0.67
C GLU A 232 -1.50 4.87 2.07
N VAL A 233 -0.63 5.90 2.13
CA VAL A 233 -0.26 6.54 3.41
C VAL A 233 -1.32 7.58 3.77
N VAL A 234 -1.98 7.38 4.90
CA VAL A 234 -2.90 8.35 5.49
C VAL A 234 -2.09 9.32 6.36
N PRO A 235 -2.15 10.65 6.11
CA PRO A 235 -1.40 11.62 6.88
C PRO A 235 -1.78 11.71 8.35
N GLU A 236 -0.83 12.22 9.12
CA GLU A 236 -0.96 12.52 10.54
C GLU A 236 -1.98 13.64 10.81
N GLU A 237 -2.62 13.59 11.98
CA GLU A 237 -3.47 14.67 12.49
C GLU A 237 -2.72 15.40 13.61
N GLU A 238 -2.45 16.70 13.45
CA GLU A 238 -1.64 17.47 14.41
C GLU A 238 -2.31 17.62 15.80
N GLY A 239 -3.64 17.49 15.89
CA GLY A 239 -4.43 17.67 17.12
C GLY A 239 -4.48 19.11 17.65
N THR A 240 -4.88 19.26 18.91
CA THR A 240 -4.88 20.51 19.71
C THR A 240 -4.40 20.30 21.14
N ALA A 241 -4.00 19.07 21.55
CA ALA A 241 -3.52 18.80 22.90
C ALA A 241 -2.25 19.60 23.26
N LEU A 242 -2.31 20.39 24.34
CA LEU A 242 -1.23 21.23 24.83
C LEU A 242 -0.44 20.57 25.96
N LYS A 243 0.87 20.82 25.98
CA LYS A 243 1.74 20.45 27.11
C LYS A 243 1.70 21.59 28.12
N ALA A 244 0.90 21.44 29.18
CA ALA A 244 0.63 22.51 30.15
C ALA A 244 1.91 23.20 30.68
N GLU A 245 2.94 22.45 31.07
CA GLU A 245 4.22 23.01 31.52
C GLU A 245 4.92 23.90 30.47
N ALA A 246 4.79 23.57 29.18
CA ALA A 246 5.37 24.35 28.09
C ALA A 246 4.59 25.66 27.86
N VAL A 247 3.26 25.64 27.99
CA VAL A 247 2.42 26.84 27.92
C VAL A 247 2.72 27.77 29.10
N GLN A 248 2.77 27.24 30.32
CA GLN A 248 3.13 27.98 31.54
C GLN A 248 4.52 28.61 31.45
N THR A 249 5.49 27.86 30.90
CA THR A 249 6.86 28.36 30.65
C THR A 249 6.87 29.47 29.60
N ALA A 250 6.12 29.31 28.51
CA ALA A 250 5.98 30.32 27.45
C ALA A 250 5.36 31.62 27.97
N ALA A 251 4.23 31.53 28.69
CA ALA A 251 3.56 32.68 29.28
C ALA A 251 4.46 33.41 30.30
N SER A 252 5.14 32.66 31.17
CA SER A 252 6.11 33.22 32.14
C SER A 252 7.30 33.92 31.46
N ALA A 253 7.77 33.40 30.33
CA ALA A 253 8.84 34.02 29.54
C ALA A 253 8.38 35.31 28.85
N ALA A 254 7.14 35.32 28.32
CA ALA A 254 6.53 36.49 27.70
C ALA A 254 6.30 37.62 28.70
N VAL A 255 5.68 37.32 29.86
CA VAL A 255 5.48 38.28 30.96
C VAL A 255 6.82 38.88 31.41
N ARG A 256 7.86 38.06 31.58
CA ARG A 256 9.20 38.53 31.96
C ARG A 256 9.84 39.47 30.93
N SER A 257 9.53 39.27 29.64
CA SER A 257 10.08 40.05 28.51
C SER A 257 9.19 41.22 28.09
N LEU A 258 7.96 41.29 28.62
CA LEU A 258 6.87 42.15 28.16
C LEU A 258 6.51 41.94 26.67
N ASP A 259 6.60 40.70 26.20
CA ASP A 259 6.16 40.32 24.84
C ASP A 259 4.63 40.35 24.77
N PRO A 260 4.01 41.14 23.86
CA PRO A 260 2.56 41.35 23.86
C PRO A 260 1.75 40.16 23.32
N GLU A 261 2.41 39.19 22.68
CA GLU A 261 1.78 38.07 21.99
C GLU A 261 2.71 36.85 22.02
N ILE A 262 2.16 35.66 22.22
CA ILE A 262 2.82 34.38 21.97
C ILE A 262 1.97 33.49 21.07
N SER A 263 2.61 32.80 20.12
CA SER A 263 1.98 31.71 19.38
C SER A 263 2.37 30.38 20.00
N LEU A 264 1.38 29.62 20.48
CA LEU A 264 1.59 28.27 21.04
C LEU A 264 2.11 27.28 19.98
N GLU A 265 1.84 27.55 18.70
CA GLU A 265 2.39 26.78 17.58
C GLU A 265 3.86 27.11 17.34
N GLU A 266 4.22 28.40 17.16
CA GLU A 266 5.62 28.80 16.90
C GLU A 266 6.56 28.45 18.07
N LEU A 267 6.03 28.39 19.31
CA LEU A 267 6.76 27.95 20.51
C LEU A 267 6.72 26.43 20.75
N GLY A 268 5.97 25.67 19.95
CA GLY A 268 5.92 24.21 20.02
C GLY A 268 5.27 23.68 21.31
N CYS A 269 4.26 24.38 21.85
CA CYS A 269 3.56 24.01 23.08
C CYS A 269 2.65 22.78 22.93
N TYR A 270 2.29 22.39 21.71
CA TYR A 270 1.45 21.20 21.42
C TYR A 270 2.20 19.86 21.58
N GLU A 271 1.47 18.80 21.93
CA GLU A 271 1.87 17.42 21.58
C GLU A 271 2.01 17.30 20.06
N LYS A 272 2.80 16.33 19.56
CA LYS A 272 3.03 16.13 18.12
C LYS A 272 2.85 14.65 17.76
N PRO A 273 2.42 14.34 16.52
CA PRO A 273 2.53 12.99 15.97
C PRO A 273 3.97 12.48 16.07
N SER A 274 4.12 11.20 16.42
CA SER A 274 5.38 10.46 16.47
C SER A 274 5.78 9.94 15.09
N VAL A 275 4.80 9.61 14.25
CA VAL A 275 5.00 9.18 12.85
C VAL A 275 4.27 10.16 11.91
N ARG A 276 4.93 10.49 10.80
CA ARG A 276 4.43 11.41 9.77
C ARG A 276 4.32 10.73 8.41
N SER A 277 3.57 11.35 7.51
CA SER A 277 3.35 10.86 6.14
C SER A 277 4.61 10.85 5.27
N ASP A 278 5.67 11.58 5.67
CA ASP A 278 7.00 11.51 5.06
C ASP A 278 7.93 10.48 5.72
N ASP A 279 7.43 9.66 6.66
CA ASP A 279 8.22 8.59 7.27
C ASP A 279 8.66 7.54 6.22
N PRO A 280 9.97 7.27 6.11
CA PRO A 280 10.50 6.36 5.10
C PRO A 280 10.14 4.89 5.37
N GLY A 281 9.87 4.50 6.62
CA GLY A 281 9.42 3.16 6.98
C GLY A 281 7.99 2.91 6.51
N LEU A 282 7.09 3.87 6.73
CA LEU A 282 5.70 3.81 6.29
C LEU A 282 5.59 3.78 4.76
N ALA A 283 6.41 4.56 4.06
CA ALA A 283 6.53 4.51 2.61
C ALA A 283 7.08 3.16 2.10
N ALA A 284 8.08 2.58 2.79
CA ALA A 284 8.65 1.29 2.43
C ALA A 284 7.70 0.11 2.67
N GLU A 285 6.90 0.13 3.75
CA GLU A 285 5.86 -0.87 4.00
C GLU A 285 4.74 -0.80 2.95
N ARG A 286 4.28 0.41 2.60
CA ARG A 286 3.35 0.63 1.49
C ARG A 286 3.86 -0.06 0.21
N ASP A 287 5.10 0.21 -0.17
CA ASP A 287 5.67 -0.29 -1.42
C ASP A 287 5.93 -1.81 -1.38
N ALA A 288 6.31 -2.36 -0.22
CA ALA A 288 6.46 -3.80 -0.01
C ALA A 288 5.12 -4.54 -0.18
N ARG A 289 4.01 -4.01 0.36
CA ARG A 289 2.66 -4.58 0.17
C ARG A 289 2.15 -4.39 -1.26
N ASN A 290 2.33 -3.19 -1.82
CA ASN A 290 1.90 -2.84 -3.18
C ASN A 290 2.64 -3.61 -4.29
N ARG A 291 3.84 -4.12 -4.03
CA ARG A 291 4.55 -5.07 -4.92
C ARG A 291 3.67 -6.28 -5.29
N TYR A 292 2.89 -6.80 -4.35
CA TYR A 292 2.08 -8.00 -4.53
C TYR A 292 0.65 -7.69 -5.00
N VAL A 293 -0.04 -6.73 -4.38
CA VAL A 293 -1.47 -6.47 -4.68
C VAL A 293 -1.72 -5.79 -6.02
N ASN A 294 -0.68 -5.22 -6.64
CA ASN A 294 -0.76 -4.69 -8.01
C ASN A 294 -0.49 -5.74 -9.10
N VAL A 295 -0.15 -6.98 -8.72
CA VAL A 295 -0.01 -8.09 -9.69
C VAL A 295 -1.39 -8.61 -10.09
N THR A 296 -1.58 -8.78 -11.39
CA THR A 296 -2.75 -9.46 -11.97
C THR A 296 -2.31 -10.71 -12.72
N VAL A 297 -2.84 -11.87 -12.33
CA VAL A 297 -2.62 -13.14 -13.04
C VAL A 297 -3.92 -13.55 -13.72
N THR A 298 -3.93 -13.50 -15.05
CA THR A 298 -5.07 -13.94 -15.86
C THR A 298 -4.84 -15.37 -16.34
N TYR A 299 -5.56 -16.32 -15.76
CA TYR A 299 -5.57 -17.70 -16.24
C TYR A 299 -6.48 -17.86 -17.45
N THR A 300 -6.02 -18.59 -18.45
CA THR A 300 -6.80 -18.97 -19.65
C THR A 300 -7.12 -20.46 -19.63
N PHE A 301 -8.33 -20.81 -20.09
CA PHE A 301 -8.87 -22.17 -20.14
C PHE A 301 -9.60 -22.40 -21.47
N GLY A 302 -8.92 -22.16 -22.58
CA GLY A 302 -9.54 -21.86 -23.87
C GLY A 302 -10.20 -20.47 -23.83
N ASP A 303 -11.45 -20.37 -24.30
CA ASP A 303 -12.20 -19.10 -24.36
C ASP A 303 -12.64 -18.55 -22.99
N ARG A 304 -12.38 -19.27 -21.89
CA ARG A 304 -12.69 -18.85 -20.52
C ARG A 304 -11.46 -18.29 -19.82
N THR A 305 -11.67 -17.25 -19.01
CA THR A 305 -10.63 -16.61 -18.21
C THR A 305 -11.00 -16.56 -16.73
N GLU A 306 -10.02 -16.77 -15.86
CA GLU A 306 -10.10 -16.49 -14.41
C GLU A 306 -9.07 -15.41 -14.08
N VAL A 307 -9.41 -14.42 -13.24
CA VAL A 307 -8.51 -13.32 -12.90
C VAL A 307 -8.23 -13.31 -11.40
N LEU A 308 -6.96 -13.45 -11.04
CA LEU A 308 -6.45 -13.17 -9.70
C LEU A 308 -5.83 -11.77 -9.68
N ASN A 309 -6.19 -10.95 -8.70
CA ASN A 309 -5.67 -9.60 -8.52
C ASN A 309 -5.64 -9.20 -7.02
N GLY A 310 -5.30 -7.95 -6.75
CA GLY A 310 -5.22 -7.36 -5.40
C GLY A 310 -6.41 -7.62 -4.47
N SER A 311 -7.65 -7.65 -4.99
CA SER A 311 -8.83 -7.84 -4.12
C SER A 311 -8.85 -9.21 -3.45
N ARG A 312 -8.10 -10.19 -3.99
CA ARG A 312 -7.88 -11.50 -3.35
C ARG A 312 -6.46 -11.66 -2.79
N THR A 313 -5.42 -11.15 -3.45
CA THR A 313 -4.04 -11.34 -2.98
C THR A 313 -3.68 -10.52 -1.74
N HIS A 314 -4.41 -9.44 -1.43
CA HIS A 314 -4.19 -8.68 -0.19
C HIS A 314 -4.45 -9.50 1.08
N GLU A 315 -5.39 -10.46 1.02
CA GLU A 315 -5.72 -11.40 2.10
C GLU A 315 -4.62 -12.45 2.34
N TRP A 316 -3.63 -12.54 1.45
CA TRP A 316 -2.53 -13.51 1.51
C TRP A 316 -1.25 -12.89 2.06
N LEU A 317 -1.24 -11.58 2.35
CA LEU A 317 -0.08 -10.89 2.87
C LEU A 317 0.08 -11.13 4.38
N THR A 318 1.26 -11.60 4.76
CA THR A 318 1.68 -11.83 6.14
C THR A 318 2.92 -11.00 6.45
N GLY A 319 3.14 -10.70 7.74
CA GLY A 319 4.27 -9.86 8.18
C GLY A 319 3.92 -8.38 8.36
N THR A 320 4.95 -7.60 8.72
CA THR A 320 4.86 -6.20 9.16
C THR A 320 6.05 -5.40 8.65
N GLY A 321 5.90 -4.11 8.40
CA GLY A 321 6.98 -3.30 7.85
C GLY A 321 7.34 -3.74 6.44
N THR A 322 8.63 -3.91 6.16
CA THR A 322 9.13 -4.38 4.86
C THR A 322 9.13 -5.91 4.71
N ASP A 323 8.99 -6.66 5.82
CA ASP A 323 9.12 -8.11 5.85
C ASP A 323 7.79 -8.79 5.48
N ILE A 324 7.26 -8.46 4.30
CA ILE A 324 5.99 -8.95 3.77
C ILE A 324 6.21 -10.27 3.00
N ALA A 325 5.45 -11.29 3.36
CA ALA A 325 5.49 -12.61 2.73
C ALA A 325 4.08 -13.09 2.33
N LEU A 326 4.01 -13.99 1.34
CA LEU A 326 2.77 -14.61 0.89
C LEU A 326 2.45 -15.89 1.67
N ASP A 327 1.19 -16.04 2.08
CA ASP A 327 0.66 -17.28 2.66
C ASP A 327 0.56 -18.38 1.59
N GLU A 328 1.43 -19.39 1.69
CA GLU A 328 1.46 -20.54 0.78
C GLU A 328 0.20 -21.42 0.86
N ALA A 329 -0.51 -21.43 1.99
CA ALA A 329 -1.75 -22.20 2.13
C ALA A 329 -2.90 -21.55 1.34
N GLN A 330 -2.99 -20.22 1.36
CA GLN A 330 -3.96 -19.45 0.57
C GLN A 330 -3.70 -19.62 -0.94
N ILE A 331 -2.42 -19.59 -1.36
CA ILE A 331 -2.02 -19.89 -2.75
C ILE A 331 -2.43 -21.33 -3.14
N ALA A 332 -2.16 -22.31 -2.27
CA ALA A 332 -2.53 -23.70 -2.53
C ALA A 332 -4.05 -23.91 -2.61
N GLU A 333 -4.84 -23.25 -1.78
CA GLU A 333 -6.30 -23.32 -1.81
C GLU A 333 -6.87 -22.66 -3.06
N TYR A 334 -6.36 -21.50 -3.49
CA TYR A 334 -6.76 -20.89 -4.77
C TYR A 334 -6.49 -21.83 -5.96
N VAL A 335 -5.34 -22.51 -5.97
CA VAL A 335 -5.02 -23.51 -7.01
C VAL A 335 -5.88 -24.77 -6.89
N SER A 336 -6.32 -25.13 -5.68
CA SER A 336 -7.32 -26.18 -5.42
C SER A 336 -8.70 -25.81 -5.99
N GLU A 337 -9.15 -24.56 -5.80
CA GLU A 337 -10.37 -24.02 -6.42
C GLU A 337 -10.30 -24.03 -7.95
N LEU A 338 -9.20 -23.55 -8.54
CA LEU A 338 -8.97 -23.62 -9.99
C LEU A 338 -9.09 -25.07 -10.48
N ALA A 339 -8.45 -26.01 -9.80
CA ALA A 339 -8.52 -27.43 -10.16
C ALA A 339 -9.94 -28.00 -10.02
N LYS A 340 -10.67 -27.67 -8.95
CA LYS A 340 -12.05 -28.09 -8.71
C LYS A 340 -12.98 -27.58 -9.82
N THR A 341 -12.84 -26.33 -10.23
CA THR A 341 -13.64 -25.69 -11.28
C THR A 341 -13.26 -26.23 -12.67
N TYR A 342 -11.98 -26.17 -13.03
CA TYR A 342 -11.51 -26.30 -14.41
C TYR A 342 -10.99 -27.70 -14.81
N ASN A 343 -10.66 -28.60 -13.88
CA ASN A 343 -10.31 -29.98 -14.26
C ASN A 343 -11.50 -30.65 -14.94
N THR A 344 -11.28 -31.35 -16.06
CA THR A 344 -12.32 -32.13 -16.76
C THR A 344 -12.20 -33.62 -16.50
N ALA A 345 -11.03 -34.13 -16.09
CA ALA A 345 -10.87 -35.54 -15.76
C ALA A 345 -11.84 -35.99 -14.65
N TYR A 346 -12.34 -37.21 -14.77
CA TYR A 346 -13.37 -37.84 -13.94
C TYR A 346 -14.75 -37.17 -13.93
N LYS A 347 -14.92 -35.98 -14.53
CA LYS A 347 -16.24 -35.36 -14.72
C LYS A 347 -17.00 -35.99 -15.91
N PRO A 348 -18.33 -36.15 -15.82
CA PRO A 348 -19.15 -36.65 -16.93
C PRO A 348 -19.29 -35.61 -18.05
N ARG A 349 -19.38 -36.09 -19.29
CA ARG A 349 -19.48 -35.29 -20.51
C ARG A 349 -20.54 -35.88 -21.42
N ALA A 350 -21.30 -35.02 -22.09
CA ALA A 350 -22.18 -35.44 -23.17
C ALA A 350 -21.35 -35.85 -24.40
N PHE A 351 -21.59 -37.04 -24.91
CA PHE A 351 -21.00 -37.55 -26.14
C PHE A 351 -22.11 -37.95 -27.12
N LYS A 352 -22.15 -37.28 -28.27
CA LYS A 352 -23.09 -37.59 -29.35
C LYS A 352 -22.54 -38.78 -30.15
N THR A 353 -23.17 -39.95 -29.98
CA THR A 353 -22.71 -41.18 -30.63
C THR A 353 -22.94 -41.16 -32.14
N SER A 354 -22.15 -41.96 -32.86
CA SER A 354 -22.37 -42.28 -34.28
C SER A 354 -23.73 -42.94 -34.57
N TYR A 355 -24.41 -43.44 -33.53
CA TYR A 355 -25.70 -44.11 -33.61
C TYR A 355 -26.90 -43.16 -33.47
N GLY A 356 -26.67 -41.88 -33.14
CA GLY A 356 -27.69 -40.84 -33.00
C GLY A 356 -27.94 -40.39 -31.55
N PRO A 357 -28.23 -41.28 -30.59
CA PRO A 357 -28.38 -40.93 -29.19
C PRO A 357 -27.13 -40.26 -28.59
N THR A 358 -27.35 -39.41 -27.60
CA THR A 358 -26.27 -38.86 -26.76
C THR A 358 -26.16 -39.69 -25.48
N VAL A 359 -24.92 -39.99 -25.08
CA VAL A 359 -24.60 -40.72 -23.84
C VAL A 359 -23.74 -39.84 -22.94
N ASN A 360 -23.80 -40.05 -21.63
CA ASN A 360 -22.88 -39.43 -20.69
C ASN A 360 -21.69 -40.36 -20.42
N VAL A 361 -20.47 -39.88 -20.66
CA VAL A 361 -19.22 -40.61 -20.44
C VAL A 361 -18.35 -39.90 -19.42
N SER A 362 -17.70 -40.65 -18.53
CA SER A 362 -16.72 -40.16 -17.55
C SER A 362 -15.54 -41.14 -17.46
N GLY A 363 -14.40 -40.68 -16.97
CA GLY A 363 -13.21 -41.53 -16.83
C GLY A 363 -11.95 -40.71 -16.60
N SER A 364 -10.79 -41.35 -16.68
CA SER A 364 -9.50 -40.72 -16.32
C SER A 364 -9.01 -39.65 -17.29
N TYR A 365 -9.45 -39.66 -18.55
CA TYR A 365 -9.04 -38.70 -19.58
C TYR A 365 -9.51 -37.27 -19.26
N GLY A 366 -8.75 -36.24 -19.65
CA GLY A 366 -9.12 -34.82 -19.51
C GLY A 366 -8.05 -33.96 -18.83
N TRP A 367 -8.31 -32.66 -18.71
CA TRP A 367 -7.43 -31.69 -18.05
C TRP A 367 -7.34 -31.95 -16.54
N ARG A 368 -6.11 -31.91 -16.00
CA ARG A 368 -5.80 -31.95 -14.56
C ARG A 368 -4.65 -31.00 -14.23
N ILE A 369 -4.95 -29.88 -13.55
CA ILE A 369 -3.95 -28.96 -13.02
C ILE A 369 -3.00 -29.72 -12.07
N ASN A 370 -1.68 -29.53 -12.25
CA ASN A 370 -0.67 -29.99 -11.30
C ASN A 370 -0.62 -29.00 -10.13
N GLN A 371 -1.48 -29.20 -9.12
CA GLN A 371 -1.67 -28.23 -8.04
C GLN A 371 -0.35 -27.85 -7.33
N LYS A 372 0.59 -28.80 -7.18
CA LYS A 372 1.88 -28.55 -6.52
C LYS A 372 2.79 -27.63 -7.35
N GLU A 373 2.95 -27.93 -8.64
CA GLU A 373 3.79 -27.11 -9.54
C GLU A 373 3.12 -25.77 -9.83
N GLU A 374 1.79 -25.74 -9.94
CA GLU A 374 1.05 -24.50 -10.17
C GLU A 374 1.13 -23.56 -8.97
N ALA A 375 0.97 -24.05 -7.73
CA ALA A 375 1.13 -23.22 -6.53
C ALA A 375 2.55 -22.64 -6.43
N ALA A 376 3.58 -23.43 -6.75
CA ALA A 376 4.96 -22.96 -6.79
C ALA A 376 5.20 -21.90 -7.88
N GLN A 377 4.62 -22.08 -9.08
CA GLN A 377 4.75 -21.10 -10.17
C GLN A 377 3.96 -19.81 -9.90
N LEU A 378 2.75 -19.92 -9.33
CA LEU A 378 1.94 -18.77 -8.94
C LEU A 378 2.66 -17.94 -7.86
N LYS A 379 3.22 -18.59 -6.84
CA LYS A 379 4.07 -17.91 -5.84
C LYS A 379 5.21 -17.12 -6.50
N GLY A 380 5.97 -17.76 -7.40
CA GLY A 380 7.07 -17.09 -8.11
C GLY A 380 6.65 -15.91 -8.98
N ILE A 381 5.46 -15.96 -9.59
CA ILE A 381 4.88 -14.84 -10.35
C ILE A 381 4.53 -13.66 -9.43
N LEU A 382 3.89 -13.93 -8.29
CA LEU A 382 3.53 -12.89 -7.31
C LEU A 382 4.79 -12.28 -6.66
N GLU A 383 5.81 -13.07 -6.38
CA GLU A 383 7.11 -12.61 -5.89
C GLU A 383 7.88 -11.78 -6.92
N ALA A 384 7.77 -12.09 -8.21
CA ALA A 384 8.36 -11.29 -9.28
C ALA A 384 7.76 -9.88 -9.37
N GLY A 385 6.47 -9.73 -9.07
CA GLY A 385 5.76 -8.45 -9.17
C GLY A 385 5.26 -8.12 -10.59
N GLU A 386 5.22 -9.11 -11.49
CA GLU A 386 4.86 -8.93 -12.89
C GLU A 386 3.51 -9.57 -13.22
N SER A 387 2.60 -8.78 -13.81
CA SER A 387 1.29 -9.26 -14.27
C SER A 387 1.42 -10.11 -15.53
N VAL A 388 0.72 -11.24 -15.59
CA VAL A 388 0.85 -12.23 -16.69
C VAL A 388 -0.50 -12.81 -17.12
N THR A 389 -0.57 -13.25 -18.38
CA THR A 389 -1.66 -14.08 -18.91
C THR A 389 -1.10 -15.43 -19.31
N ARG A 390 -1.69 -16.53 -18.82
CA ARG A 390 -1.13 -17.88 -18.97
C ARG A 390 -2.16 -19.00 -18.76
N GLU A 391 -1.82 -20.22 -19.19
CA GLU A 391 -2.48 -21.43 -18.69
C GLU A 391 -1.82 -21.91 -17.39
N PRO A 392 -2.55 -22.66 -16.53
CA PRO A 392 -1.95 -23.33 -15.38
C PRO A 392 -1.08 -24.52 -15.82
N VAL A 393 -0.16 -24.97 -14.95
CA VAL A 393 0.61 -26.19 -15.16
C VAL A 393 -0.33 -27.39 -15.10
N TYR A 394 -0.28 -28.25 -16.11
CA TYR A 394 -1.10 -29.46 -16.18
C TYR A 394 -0.28 -30.72 -15.92
N SER A 395 -0.76 -31.56 -15.00
CA SER A 395 -0.31 -32.94 -14.81
C SER A 395 -0.88 -33.88 -15.88
N GLN A 396 -1.98 -33.48 -16.52
CA GLN A 396 -2.61 -34.19 -17.63
C GLN A 396 -3.37 -33.18 -18.50
N THR A 397 -3.20 -33.28 -19.81
CA THR A 397 -3.88 -32.43 -20.81
C THR A 397 -5.00 -33.19 -21.54
N ALA A 398 -5.80 -32.48 -22.32
CA ALA A 398 -6.77 -33.07 -23.25
C ALA A 398 -6.48 -32.61 -24.69
N ALA A 399 -7.27 -33.10 -25.65
CA ALA A 399 -7.12 -32.81 -27.08
C ALA A 399 -7.63 -31.41 -27.47
N ALA A 400 -8.52 -30.81 -26.67
CA ALA A 400 -9.07 -29.47 -26.88
C ALA A 400 -9.51 -28.83 -25.56
N HIS A 401 -9.83 -27.54 -25.57
CA HIS A 401 -10.59 -26.87 -24.50
C HIS A 401 -12.09 -26.85 -24.84
N GLY A 402 -12.93 -26.45 -23.88
CA GLY A 402 -14.38 -26.44 -23.99
C GLY A 402 -15.04 -27.76 -23.58
N ASP A 403 -16.35 -27.88 -23.81
CA ASP A 403 -17.18 -29.01 -23.31
C ASP A 403 -16.83 -30.36 -23.98
N ALA A 404 -16.33 -30.32 -25.21
CA ALA A 404 -15.87 -31.46 -25.98
C ALA A 404 -14.33 -31.50 -26.06
N ASP A 405 -13.67 -31.44 -24.90
CA ASP A 405 -12.21 -31.55 -24.72
C ASP A 405 -11.60 -32.90 -25.21
N TYR A 406 -12.44 -33.85 -25.62
CA TYR A 406 -12.04 -35.04 -26.40
C TYR A 406 -11.81 -34.76 -27.89
N GLY A 407 -12.11 -33.56 -28.38
CA GLY A 407 -11.82 -33.12 -29.74
C GLY A 407 -12.51 -33.95 -30.83
N ASN A 408 -11.89 -33.99 -32.02
CA ASN A 408 -12.43 -34.61 -33.23
C ASN A 408 -11.63 -35.85 -33.71
N THR A 409 -10.64 -36.30 -32.93
CA THR A 409 -9.83 -37.50 -33.19
C THR A 409 -9.91 -38.43 -31.99
N TYR A 410 -10.70 -39.50 -32.11
CA TYR A 410 -11.01 -40.42 -31.01
C TYR A 410 -11.42 -41.81 -31.51
N ALA A 411 -11.27 -42.82 -30.65
CA ALA A 411 -11.87 -44.14 -30.85
C ALA A 411 -13.22 -44.22 -30.15
N GLU A 412 -14.30 -44.41 -30.92
CA GLU A 412 -15.66 -44.64 -30.43
C GLU A 412 -15.90 -46.15 -30.28
N VAL A 413 -16.15 -46.62 -29.06
CA VAL A 413 -16.23 -48.05 -28.71
C VAL A 413 -17.60 -48.36 -28.13
N ASN A 414 -18.54 -48.78 -28.98
CA ASN A 414 -19.86 -49.22 -28.55
C ASN A 414 -19.77 -50.69 -28.08
N LEU A 415 -19.72 -50.88 -26.76
CA LEU A 415 -19.62 -52.17 -26.09
C LEU A 415 -20.90 -53.02 -26.22
N THR A 416 -22.05 -52.41 -26.52
CA THR A 416 -23.31 -53.13 -26.76
C THR A 416 -23.38 -53.66 -28.19
N ALA A 417 -22.95 -52.86 -29.17
CA ALA A 417 -22.83 -53.28 -30.56
C ALA A 417 -21.62 -54.21 -30.82
N GLN A 418 -20.63 -54.24 -29.92
CA GLN A 418 -19.32 -54.88 -30.13
C GLN A 418 -18.60 -54.33 -31.37
N HIS A 419 -18.67 -53.00 -31.53
CA HIS A 419 -18.33 -52.33 -32.78
C HIS A 419 -17.60 -51.00 -32.51
N LEU A 420 -16.49 -50.80 -33.21
CA LEU A 420 -15.59 -49.66 -33.08
C LEU A 420 -15.65 -48.79 -34.34
N LEU A 421 -15.77 -47.48 -34.15
CA LEU A 421 -15.57 -46.47 -35.17
C LEU A 421 -14.38 -45.62 -34.75
N PHE A 422 -13.46 -45.32 -35.67
CA PHE A 422 -12.33 -44.43 -35.40
C PHE A 422 -12.44 -43.16 -36.24
N TYR A 423 -12.47 -42.03 -35.54
CA TYR A 423 -12.53 -40.69 -36.11
C TYR A 423 -11.15 -40.07 -36.06
N LYS A 424 -10.76 -39.42 -37.16
CA LYS A 424 -9.54 -38.63 -37.30
C LYS A 424 -9.89 -37.33 -37.99
N ASP A 425 -9.57 -36.20 -37.35
CA ASP A 425 -9.87 -34.85 -37.82
C ASP A 425 -11.36 -34.68 -38.19
N GLY A 426 -12.26 -35.31 -37.43
CA GLY A 426 -13.72 -35.32 -37.65
C GLY A 426 -14.21 -36.34 -38.69
N ASN A 427 -13.32 -37.03 -39.41
CA ASN A 427 -13.66 -37.99 -40.44
C ASN A 427 -13.58 -39.42 -39.90
N LYS A 428 -14.62 -40.24 -40.11
CA LYS A 428 -14.54 -41.68 -39.84
C LYS A 428 -13.63 -42.34 -40.87
N ILE A 429 -12.49 -42.88 -40.44
CA ILE A 429 -11.52 -43.54 -41.34
C ILE A 429 -11.46 -45.06 -41.17
N LEU A 430 -11.87 -45.59 -40.01
CA LEU A 430 -11.92 -47.03 -39.74
C LEU A 430 -13.23 -47.38 -39.04
N GLU A 431 -13.78 -48.54 -39.40
CA GLU A 431 -14.95 -49.17 -38.79
C GLU A 431 -14.70 -50.67 -38.69
N SER A 432 -14.93 -51.27 -37.50
CA SER A 432 -14.67 -52.70 -37.29
C SER A 432 -15.44 -53.26 -36.10
N ASP A 433 -16.00 -54.46 -36.29
CA ASP A 433 -16.39 -55.32 -35.17
C ASP A 433 -15.17 -55.72 -34.31
N PHE A 434 -15.41 -55.97 -33.03
CA PHE A 434 -14.43 -56.47 -32.07
C PHE A 434 -15.01 -57.55 -31.16
N VAL A 435 -14.20 -58.11 -30.25
CA VAL A 435 -14.72 -58.88 -29.10
C VAL A 435 -14.12 -58.37 -27.80
N SER A 436 -14.94 -57.75 -26.96
CA SER A 436 -14.55 -57.18 -25.67
C SER A 436 -14.40 -58.25 -24.57
N GLY A 437 -14.24 -57.77 -23.34
CA GLY A 437 -14.20 -58.52 -22.09
C GLY A 437 -15.35 -59.50 -21.88
N ASN A 438 -15.03 -60.62 -21.23
CA ASN A 438 -15.94 -61.75 -21.03
C ASN A 438 -16.91 -61.52 -19.86
N VAL A 439 -18.20 -61.32 -20.17
CA VAL A 439 -19.23 -61.01 -19.15
C VAL A 439 -19.42 -62.18 -18.18
N SER A 440 -19.58 -63.41 -18.67
CA SER A 440 -19.83 -64.58 -17.80
C SER A 440 -18.64 -64.99 -16.93
N ARG A 441 -17.47 -64.37 -17.13
CA ARG A 441 -16.27 -64.56 -16.31
C ARG A 441 -15.91 -63.35 -15.45
N GLY A 442 -16.76 -62.32 -15.42
CA GLY A 442 -16.49 -61.08 -14.66
C GLY A 442 -15.38 -60.21 -15.25
N HIS A 443 -14.99 -60.42 -16.51
CA HIS A 443 -13.93 -59.66 -17.19
C HIS A 443 -14.49 -58.60 -18.14
N THR A 444 -15.71 -58.12 -17.92
CA THR A 444 -16.39 -57.11 -18.75
C THR A 444 -15.50 -55.88 -18.95
N THR A 445 -15.32 -55.44 -20.21
CA THR A 445 -14.64 -54.18 -20.50
C THR A 445 -15.46 -53.02 -19.91
N PRO A 446 -14.89 -52.18 -19.03
CA PRO A 446 -15.62 -51.06 -18.45
C PRO A 446 -15.91 -49.99 -19.51
N ALA A 447 -17.09 -49.39 -19.40
CA ALA A 447 -17.39 -48.13 -20.07
C ALA A 447 -16.64 -46.98 -19.37
N GLY A 448 -16.25 -45.97 -20.14
CA GLY A 448 -15.58 -44.78 -19.65
C GLY A 448 -14.83 -44.01 -20.73
N LEU A 449 -14.34 -42.84 -20.36
CA LEU A 449 -13.54 -41.95 -21.20
C LEU A 449 -12.06 -42.03 -20.78
N TYR A 450 -11.21 -42.56 -21.67
CA TYR A 450 -9.84 -42.96 -21.37
C TYR A 450 -8.82 -42.34 -22.33
N SER A 451 -7.55 -42.30 -21.92
CA SER A 451 -6.43 -41.86 -22.77
C SER A 451 -5.64 -43.07 -23.26
N LEU A 452 -5.39 -43.17 -24.56
CA LEU A 452 -4.47 -44.18 -25.09
C LEU A 452 -3.06 -43.94 -24.53
N THR A 453 -2.54 -44.87 -23.74
CA THR A 453 -1.35 -44.64 -22.90
C THR A 453 -0.06 -44.62 -23.73
N TYR A 454 0.06 -45.57 -24.66
CA TYR A 454 1.15 -45.68 -25.64
C TYR A 454 0.71 -46.64 -26.75
N LYS A 455 1.58 -46.87 -27.74
CA LYS A 455 1.40 -47.95 -28.72
C LYS A 455 2.69 -48.74 -28.90
N GLN A 456 2.60 -50.06 -28.94
CA GLN A 456 3.73 -50.99 -29.02
C GLN A 456 3.50 -52.06 -30.11
N ARG A 457 4.55 -52.36 -30.88
CA ARG A 457 4.58 -53.50 -31.80
C ARG A 457 5.05 -54.77 -31.09
N ASP A 458 4.54 -55.91 -31.55
CA ASP A 458 5.09 -57.23 -31.25
C ASP A 458 5.22 -57.52 -29.72
N ALA A 459 4.18 -57.13 -28.98
CA ALA A 459 4.09 -57.26 -27.53
C ALA A 459 3.63 -58.67 -27.09
N VAL A 460 3.96 -59.07 -25.85
CA VAL A 460 3.41 -60.26 -25.21
C VAL A 460 2.58 -59.83 -24.00
N LEU A 461 1.27 -59.86 -24.15
CA LEU A 461 0.33 -59.51 -23.07
C LEU A 461 0.31 -60.65 -22.06
N LYS A 462 0.48 -60.33 -20.77
CA LYS A 462 0.50 -61.32 -19.69
C LYS A 462 -0.60 -61.01 -18.68
N GLY A 463 -1.25 -62.05 -18.18
CA GLY A 463 -2.15 -61.98 -17.03
C GLY A 463 -2.12 -63.31 -16.28
N GLU A 464 -3.02 -63.47 -15.32
CA GLU A 464 -3.07 -64.69 -14.52
C GLU A 464 -3.31 -65.93 -15.41
N GLY A 465 -2.34 -66.84 -15.42
CA GLY A 465 -2.40 -68.08 -16.21
C GLY A 465 -2.30 -67.93 -17.74
N TYR A 466 -2.03 -66.75 -18.31
CA TYR A 466 -1.92 -66.60 -19.77
C TYR A 466 -0.79 -65.65 -20.24
N ALA A 467 -0.27 -65.95 -21.44
CA ALA A 467 0.61 -65.08 -22.20
C ALA A 467 0.17 -65.10 -23.69
N SER A 468 -0.15 -63.94 -24.25
CA SER A 468 -0.68 -63.78 -25.60
C SER A 468 0.22 -62.86 -26.43
N PRO A 469 0.98 -63.38 -27.42
CA PRO A 469 1.71 -62.54 -28.35
C PRO A 469 0.75 -61.85 -29.33
N VAL A 470 0.89 -60.52 -29.46
CA VAL A 470 0.09 -59.65 -30.33
C VAL A 470 1.01 -58.78 -31.18
N LYS A 471 0.61 -58.46 -32.41
CA LYS A 471 1.41 -57.61 -33.32
C LYS A 471 1.23 -56.12 -33.06
N TYR A 472 0.06 -55.72 -32.57
CA TYR A 472 -0.28 -54.34 -32.25
C TYR A 472 -0.87 -54.28 -30.85
N TRP A 473 -0.29 -53.46 -29.97
CA TRP A 473 -0.77 -53.23 -28.60
C TRP A 473 -0.99 -51.74 -28.37
N MET A 474 -2.18 -51.39 -27.88
CA MET A 474 -2.66 -50.02 -27.69
C MET A 474 -3.46 -49.93 -26.37
N PRO A 475 -2.79 -49.90 -25.21
CA PRO A 475 -3.43 -49.75 -23.90
C PRO A 475 -4.15 -48.42 -23.75
N PHE A 476 -5.27 -48.42 -23.04
CA PHE A 476 -5.99 -47.20 -22.64
C PHE A 476 -6.51 -47.22 -21.19
N ASN A 477 -6.62 -48.37 -20.54
CA ASN A 477 -7.14 -48.44 -19.17
C ASN A 477 -6.52 -49.59 -18.34
N GLY A 478 -5.48 -49.32 -17.54
CA GLY A 478 -5.05 -50.22 -16.46
C GLY A 478 -4.67 -51.66 -16.87
N GLY A 479 -4.21 -51.87 -18.12
CA GLY A 479 -3.94 -53.21 -18.69
C GLY A 479 -4.97 -53.66 -19.73
N ILE A 480 -6.07 -52.91 -19.91
CA ILE A 480 -7.01 -53.03 -21.03
C ILE A 480 -6.53 -52.16 -22.20
N GLY A 481 -6.59 -52.71 -23.41
CA GLY A 481 -6.25 -52.02 -24.65
C GLY A 481 -6.83 -52.69 -25.90
N PHE A 482 -6.57 -52.08 -27.05
CA PHE A 482 -6.82 -52.69 -28.35
C PHE A 482 -5.64 -53.56 -28.79
N HIS A 483 -5.92 -54.71 -29.38
CA HIS A 483 -4.90 -55.55 -30.04
C HIS A 483 -5.50 -56.49 -31.08
N ASP A 484 -4.65 -57.00 -31.99
CA ASP A 484 -5.02 -58.11 -32.87
C ASP A 484 -5.22 -59.41 -32.07
N ALA A 485 -6.20 -60.21 -32.46
CA ALA A 485 -6.53 -61.48 -31.80
C ALA A 485 -6.35 -62.67 -32.76
N SER A 486 -5.10 -63.10 -32.95
CA SER A 486 -4.68 -64.17 -33.89
C SER A 486 -5.36 -65.53 -33.71
N TRP A 487 -6.02 -65.75 -32.58
CA TRP A 487 -6.84 -66.93 -32.28
C TRP A 487 -8.31 -66.82 -32.74
N ARG A 488 -8.76 -65.67 -33.28
CA ARG A 488 -10.14 -65.44 -33.72
C ARG A 488 -10.29 -65.38 -35.24
N SER A 489 -11.42 -65.89 -35.72
CA SER A 489 -11.91 -65.78 -37.10
C SER A 489 -13.34 -65.22 -37.18
N SER A 490 -13.89 -64.80 -36.04
CA SER A 490 -15.19 -64.13 -35.92
C SER A 490 -15.14 -63.07 -34.83
N PHE A 491 -15.78 -61.94 -35.11
CA PHE A 491 -15.83 -60.74 -34.27
C PHE A 491 -17.26 -60.20 -34.20
N GLY A 492 -17.56 -59.33 -33.25
CA GLY A 492 -18.90 -58.78 -33.06
C GLY A 492 -19.89 -59.75 -32.43
N GLY A 493 -21.18 -59.42 -32.55
CA GLY A 493 -22.28 -60.22 -32.04
C GLY A 493 -22.26 -60.43 -30.52
N SER A 494 -22.83 -61.55 -30.05
CA SER A 494 -22.89 -61.90 -28.62
C SER A 494 -21.65 -62.61 -28.07
N ILE A 495 -20.55 -62.72 -28.84
CA ILE A 495 -19.37 -63.54 -28.49
C ILE A 495 -18.80 -63.13 -27.13
N TYR A 496 -18.76 -61.83 -26.83
CA TYR A 496 -18.25 -61.29 -25.56
C TYR A 496 -18.99 -61.79 -24.31
N LYS A 497 -20.23 -62.29 -24.43
CA LYS A 497 -21.01 -62.73 -23.27
C LYS A 497 -20.43 -63.98 -22.59
N THR A 498 -19.83 -64.89 -23.37
CA THR A 498 -19.31 -66.19 -22.87
C THR A 498 -17.91 -66.53 -23.39
N GLY A 499 -17.51 -65.98 -24.55
CA GLY A 499 -16.23 -66.18 -25.22
C GLY A 499 -15.46 -64.88 -25.44
N GLY A 500 -15.58 -63.91 -24.53
CA GLY A 500 -14.87 -62.63 -24.54
C GLY A 500 -13.38 -62.71 -24.14
N SER A 501 -12.73 -61.56 -24.01
CA SER A 501 -11.34 -61.41 -23.50
C SER A 501 -11.26 -61.32 -21.97
N HIS A 502 -10.06 -61.07 -21.44
CA HIS A 502 -9.84 -60.63 -20.05
C HIS A 502 -9.99 -59.10 -19.86
N GLY A 503 -10.80 -58.43 -20.70
CA GLY A 503 -11.08 -56.99 -20.64
C GLY A 503 -10.62 -56.21 -21.88
N CYS A 504 -9.59 -56.68 -22.59
CA CYS A 504 -9.10 -56.07 -23.83
C CYS A 504 -10.11 -56.11 -24.99
N VAL A 505 -9.95 -55.20 -25.95
CA VAL A 505 -10.74 -55.15 -27.19
C VAL A 505 -10.01 -55.95 -28.27
N ASN A 506 -10.45 -57.19 -28.49
CA ASN A 506 -9.90 -58.07 -29.53
C ASN A 506 -10.34 -57.59 -30.91
N MET A 507 -9.41 -57.21 -31.78
CA MET A 507 -9.70 -56.72 -33.13
C MET A 507 -9.24 -57.71 -34.23
N PRO A 508 -9.85 -57.65 -35.43
CA PRO A 508 -9.28 -58.21 -36.65
C PRO A 508 -7.90 -57.62 -36.93
N TYR A 509 -7.01 -58.40 -37.56
CA TYR A 509 -5.62 -57.99 -37.80
C TYR A 509 -5.50 -56.69 -38.60
N ALA A 510 -6.29 -56.56 -39.67
CA ALA A 510 -6.27 -55.38 -40.53
C ALA A 510 -6.73 -54.12 -39.79
N ALA A 511 -7.85 -54.20 -39.06
CA ALA A 511 -8.37 -53.10 -38.26
C ALA A 511 -7.42 -52.71 -37.11
N ALA A 512 -6.78 -53.69 -36.45
CA ALA A 512 -5.77 -53.43 -35.43
C ALA A 512 -4.54 -52.70 -35.99
N LYS A 513 -4.08 -53.08 -37.20
CA LYS A 513 -3.00 -52.39 -37.92
C LYS A 513 -3.38 -50.95 -38.26
N GLU A 514 -4.54 -50.76 -38.87
CA GLU A 514 -5.01 -49.45 -39.34
C GLU A 514 -5.24 -48.47 -38.18
N LEU A 515 -5.80 -48.95 -37.06
CA LEU A 515 -5.89 -48.19 -35.81
C LEU A 515 -4.49 -47.83 -35.31
N TYR A 516 -3.59 -48.82 -35.19
CA TYR A 516 -2.22 -48.61 -34.70
C TYR A 516 -1.45 -47.56 -35.51
N GLU A 517 -1.64 -47.53 -36.82
CA GLU A 517 -0.98 -46.57 -37.72
C GLU A 517 -1.49 -45.14 -37.51
N ASN A 518 -2.71 -44.95 -37.00
CA ASN A 518 -3.34 -43.64 -36.84
C ASN A 518 -3.45 -43.11 -35.39
N VAL A 519 -3.41 -43.96 -34.36
CA VAL A 519 -3.49 -43.50 -32.95
C VAL A 519 -2.17 -42.92 -32.41
N TYR A 520 -2.27 -42.09 -31.38
CA TYR A 520 -1.14 -41.47 -30.66
C TYR A 520 -1.36 -41.51 -29.13
N ALA A 521 -0.28 -41.40 -28.36
CA ALA A 521 -0.37 -41.36 -26.90
C ALA A 521 -1.12 -40.10 -26.43
N GLY A 522 -2.03 -40.24 -25.46
CA GLY A 522 -2.95 -39.19 -25.02
C GLY A 522 -4.26 -39.12 -25.80
N MET A 523 -4.41 -39.84 -26.91
CA MET A 523 -5.63 -39.81 -27.72
C MET A 523 -6.86 -40.34 -26.95
N PRO A 524 -8.03 -39.68 -27.03
CA PRO A 524 -9.25 -40.12 -26.36
C PRO A 524 -9.81 -41.44 -26.91
N VAL A 525 -10.26 -42.28 -25.97
CA VAL A 525 -10.94 -43.56 -26.21
C VAL A 525 -12.26 -43.54 -25.43
N ILE A 526 -13.37 -43.64 -26.15
CA ILE A 526 -14.73 -43.39 -25.67
C ILE A 526 -15.50 -44.72 -25.63
N CYS A 527 -15.47 -45.40 -24.49
CA CYS A 527 -16.16 -46.67 -24.28
C CYS A 527 -17.54 -46.45 -23.65
N TYR A 528 -18.61 -46.94 -24.27
CA TYR A 528 -19.97 -46.83 -23.71
C TYR A 528 -20.84 -48.05 -24.03
N ASN A 529 -21.93 -48.19 -23.27
CA ASN A 529 -23.01 -49.12 -23.58
C ASN A 529 -24.20 -48.33 -24.13
N LEU A 530 -24.88 -48.86 -25.14
CA LEU A 530 -26.05 -48.25 -25.76
C LEU A 530 -27.09 -49.36 -26.07
N PRO A 531 -27.97 -49.70 -25.11
CA PRO A 531 -29.01 -50.72 -25.28
C PRO A 531 -29.86 -50.49 -26.54
N GLY A 532 -30.21 -51.57 -27.24
CA GLY A 532 -30.91 -51.51 -28.53
C GLY A 532 -29.97 -51.44 -29.75
N THR A 533 -28.66 -51.39 -29.56
CA THR A 533 -27.65 -51.49 -30.65
C THR A 533 -26.98 -52.87 -30.74
N GLU A 534 -27.56 -53.90 -30.11
CA GLU A 534 -26.97 -55.24 -30.06
C GLU A 534 -26.77 -55.86 -31.45
N SER A 535 -25.52 -56.19 -31.78
CA SER A 535 -25.19 -56.89 -33.04
C SER A 535 -25.82 -58.28 -33.09
N LYS A 536 -26.67 -58.51 -34.10
CA LYS A 536 -27.46 -59.74 -34.24
C LYS A 536 -26.64 -60.97 -34.63
N ALA A 537 -25.51 -60.78 -35.33
CA ALA A 537 -24.62 -61.86 -35.76
C ALA A 537 -23.17 -61.38 -35.76
N PRO A 538 -22.19 -62.28 -35.53
CA PRO A 538 -20.78 -61.95 -35.66
C PRO A 538 -20.33 -61.95 -37.12
N THR A 539 -19.46 -61.01 -37.50
CA THR A 539 -18.81 -60.99 -38.82
C THR A 539 -17.65 -61.98 -38.92
N LYS A 540 -17.23 -62.29 -40.15
CA LYS A 540 -16.04 -63.08 -40.47
C LYS A 540 -14.90 -62.15 -40.86
N ALA A 541 -13.84 -62.15 -40.06
CA ALA A 541 -12.60 -61.42 -40.34
C ALA A 541 -11.40 -62.19 -39.77
N SER A 542 -10.21 -62.02 -40.35
CA SER A 542 -8.99 -62.68 -39.86
C SER A 542 -8.40 -61.92 -38.69
N GLY A 543 -8.21 -62.59 -37.56
CA GLY A 543 -7.33 -62.12 -36.49
C GLY A 543 -5.84 -62.32 -36.77
N LYS A 544 -5.47 -63.10 -37.81
CA LYS A 544 -4.10 -63.38 -38.21
C LYS A 544 -3.62 -62.43 -39.33
N PRO A 545 -2.31 -62.12 -39.40
CA PRO A 545 -1.71 -61.48 -40.57
C PRO A 545 -1.99 -62.29 -41.85
N PRO A 546 -2.08 -61.64 -43.03
CA PRO A 546 -2.15 -62.34 -44.30
C PRO A 546 -0.94 -63.26 -44.48
N ALA A 547 -1.18 -64.45 -45.04
CA ALA A 547 -0.16 -65.47 -45.24
C ALA A 547 0.75 -65.10 -46.43
N GLY A 548 1.77 -64.29 -46.17
CA GLY A 548 2.77 -63.91 -47.17
C GLY A 548 3.42 -62.57 -46.83
N GLY A 549 4.73 -62.58 -46.60
CA GLY A 549 5.54 -61.38 -46.44
C GLY A 549 5.81 -60.70 -47.78
N GLN A 550 4.78 -60.15 -48.43
CA GLN A 550 4.94 -59.23 -49.56
C GLN A 550 4.31 -57.88 -49.22
N ALA A 551 5.13 -56.84 -49.23
CA ALA A 551 4.65 -55.48 -49.23
C ALA A 551 3.92 -55.20 -50.55
N THR A 552 2.59 -55.17 -50.53
CA THR A 552 1.80 -54.61 -51.61
C THR A 552 2.12 -53.12 -51.73
N GLN A 553 2.62 -52.71 -52.89
CA GLN A 553 2.84 -51.30 -53.23
C GLN A 553 1.53 -50.49 -53.05
N PRO A 554 1.62 -49.19 -52.72
CA PRO A 554 0.43 -48.35 -52.63
C PRO A 554 -0.25 -48.22 -54.00
N THR A 555 -1.49 -48.68 -54.09
CA THR A 555 -2.34 -48.40 -55.25
C THR A 555 -2.68 -46.92 -55.31
N LYS A 556 -2.16 -46.25 -56.33
CA LYS A 556 -2.47 -44.88 -56.75
C LYS A 556 -3.99 -44.62 -56.74
N PRO A 557 -4.49 -43.52 -56.13
CA PRO A 557 -5.90 -43.14 -56.22
C PRO A 557 -6.36 -42.98 -57.66
N ALA A 558 -7.56 -43.47 -57.97
CA ALA A 558 -8.20 -43.26 -59.26
C ALA A 558 -8.58 -41.78 -59.43
N ALA A 559 -8.21 -41.18 -60.57
CA ALA A 559 -8.62 -39.83 -60.90
C ALA A 559 -10.09 -39.82 -61.39
N PRO A 560 -10.92 -38.84 -60.95
CA PRO A 560 -12.23 -38.63 -61.56
C PRO A 560 -12.06 -38.05 -62.98
N GLY A 561 -12.47 -38.81 -63.99
CA GLY A 561 -12.60 -38.33 -65.37
C GLY A 561 -14.08 -38.10 -65.72
N GLY A 562 -14.43 -36.88 -66.15
CA GLY A 562 -15.80 -36.53 -66.53
C GLY A 562 -15.98 -35.03 -66.75
N GLN A 563 -15.68 -34.55 -67.95
CA GLN A 563 -15.76 -33.13 -68.33
C GLN A 563 -17.20 -32.72 -68.68
N THR A 564 -17.55 -31.45 -68.43
CA THR A 564 -18.39 -30.66 -69.35
C THR A 564 -18.03 -29.15 -69.33
N ALA A 565 -17.55 -28.67 -70.48
CA ALA A 565 -17.66 -27.32 -71.06
C ALA A 565 -17.49 -26.04 -70.19
N GLN A 566 -16.41 -25.29 -70.47
CA GLN A 566 -16.37 -23.81 -70.37
C GLN A 566 -16.83 -23.16 -71.68
N PRO A 567 -17.29 -21.90 -71.61
CA PRO A 567 -17.00 -20.89 -72.64
C PRO A 567 -16.06 -19.77 -72.15
N ASN A 568 -15.41 -19.08 -73.10
CA ASN A 568 -14.41 -18.01 -72.95
C ASN A 568 -14.96 -16.73 -73.65
N VAL A 569 -14.57 -15.46 -73.46
CA VAL A 569 -13.38 -14.70 -72.99
C VAL A 569 -13.91 -13.32 -72.47
N PRO A 570 -13.13 -12.26 -72.10
CA PRO A 570 -11.71 -12.09 -71.71
C PRO A 570 -11.52 -11.17 -70.45
N ALA A 571 -10.25 -10.82 -70.13
CA ALA A 571 -9.88 -9.89 -69.06
C ALA A 571 -9.69 -8.43 -69.51
N THR A 572 -9.95 -7.46 -68.61
CA THR A 572 -9.51 -6.06 -68.71
C THR A 572 -9.20 -5.46 -67.32
N GLN A 573 -7.96 -4.99 -67.13
CA GLN A 573 -7.63 -3.90 -66.19
C GLN A 573 -7.98 -2.55 -66.85
N PRO A 574 -8.29 -1.45 -66.11
CA PRO A 574 -7.22 -0.64 -65.48
C PRO A 574 -7.55 0.20 -64.22
N ASN A 575 -6.45 0.67 -63.60
CA ASN A 575 -6.25 1.90 -62.82
C ASN A 575 -6.91 2.18 -61.44
N VAL A 576 -5.99 2.37 -60.50
CA VAL A 576 -5.96 3.19 -59.27
C VAL A 576 -6.39 4.67 -59.48
N PRO A 577 -6.85 5.42 -58.45
CA PRO A 577 -5.91 6.07 -57.52
C PRO A 577 -6.25 6.08 -56.01
N ALA A 578 -5.20 6.35 -55.24
CA ALA A 578 -5.06 6.27 -53.79
C ALA A 578 -5.69 7.40 -52.95
N THR A 579 -5.84 7.14 -51.64
CA THR A 579 -5.50 8.08 -50.54
C THR A 579 -5.02 7.30 -49.31
N GLN A 580 -3.89 7.71 -48.71
CA GLN A 580 -3.48 7.34 -47.34
C GLN A 580 -4.09 8.31 -46.30
N PRO A 581 -3.92 8.08 -44.99
CA PRO A 581 -2.77 8.72 -44.31
C PRO A 581 -1.88 7.75 -43.52
N ASN A 582 -0.65 8.23 -43.26
CA ASN A 582 0.45 7.55 -42.60
C ASN A 582 0.51 7.85 -41.09
N VAL A 583 0.75 6.83 -40.26
CA VAL A 583 1.42 7.02 -38.95
C VAL A 583 2.31 5.80 -38.66
N GLN A 584 3.55 6.05 -38.23
CA GLN A 584 4.59 5.06 -37.95
C GLN A 584 5.05 5.20 -36.50
N PRO A 585 5.43 4.10 -35.82
CA PRO A 585 6.52 4.16 -34.86
C PRO A 585 7.73 3.29 -35.25
N THR A 586 8.90 3.74 -34.81
CA THR A 586 10.23 3.17 -35.07
C THR A 586 10.58 1.99 -34.16
N GLN A 587 11.33 1.00 -34.67
CA GLN A 587 12.14 0.08 -33.86
C GLN A 587 13.65 0.32 -34.09
N PRO A 588 14.50 0.26 -33.06
CA PRO A 588 15.96 0.32 -33.21
C PRO A 588 16.56 -1.01 -33.70
N ASN A 589 17.51 -0.91 -34.63
CA ASN A 589 18.36 -2.00 -35.09
C ASN A 589 19.60 -2.15 -34.21
N VAL A 590 19.93 -3.36 -33.76
CA VAL A 590 21.25 -3.67 -33.16
C VAL A 590 21.82 -4.92 -33.84
N GLN A 591 23.01 -4.76 -34.39
CA GLN A 591 23.71 -5.75 -35.21
C GLN A 591 24.77 -6.49 -34.38
N PRO A 592 24.88 -7.83 -34.46
CA PRO A 592 25.89 -8.58 -33.72
C PRO A 592 27.24 -8.64 -34.48
N PRO A 593 28.40 -8.65 -33.77
CA PRO A 593 29.69 -9.01 -34.37
C PRO A 593 29.84 -10.54 -34.49
N ALA A 594 30.60 -10.99 -35.50
CA ALA A 594 30.80 -12.41 -35.81
C ALA A 594 32.28 -12.78 -36.00
N GLY A 595 32.62 -14.05 -35.75
CA GLY A 595 33.93 -14.69 -36.00
C GLY A 595 34.91 -14.55 -34.83
N GLY A 596 35.67 -15.58 -34.41
CA GLY A 596 35.81 -17.01 -34.80
C GLY A 596 36.79 -17.67 -33.80
N GLN A 597 37.22 -18.94 -33.86
CA GLN A 597 37.02 -20.07 -34.78
C GLN A 597 37.09 -21.41 -34.01
N GLU A 598 36.54 -22.45 -34.62
CA GLU A 598 36.94 -23.88 -34.61
C GLU A 598 37.97 -24.41 -33.57
N ALA A 599 37.59 -25.43 -32.79
CA ALA A 599 38.16 -26.80 -32.91
C ALA A 599 37.57 -27.81 -31.88
N GLN A 600 37.06 -28.94 -32.39
CA GLN A 600 37.12 -30.27 -31.73
C GLN A 600 38.09 -31.11 -32.57
N PRO A 601 38.85 -32.09 -32.02
CA PRO A 601 38.28 -33.25 -31.32
C PRO A 601 39.13 -33.84 -30.17
N GLY A 602 38.67 -34.94 -29.54
CA GLY A 602 39.56 -35.88 -28.83
C GLY A 602 38.96 -36.58 -27.61
N ASP A 603 38.72 -37.89 -27.73
CA ASP A 603 38.59 -38.80 -26.57
C ASP A 603 39.93 -38.93 -25.84
N GLN A 604 39.93 -39.03 -24.50
CA GLN A 604 40.37 -40.25 -23.79
C GLN A 604 40.29 -40.17 -22.26
N ALA A 605 40.15 -41.37 -21.69
CA ALA A 605 39.91 -41.73 -20.30
C ALA A 605 40.89 -41.19 -19.23
N THR A 606 40.39 -41.10 -18.00
CA THR A 606 41.12 -41.63 -16.83
C THR A 606 40.17 -42.05 -15.70
N GLN A 607 40.25 -43.31 -15.29
CA GLN A 607 39.87 -43.80 -13.95
C GLN A 607 41.17 -43.93 -13.13
N PRO A 608 41.15 -43.83 -11.78
CA PRO A 608 40.67 -44.92 -10.90
C PRO A 608 39.90 -44.41 -9.65
N GLY A 609 39.29 -45.23 -8.78
CA GLY A 609 39.07 -46.69 -8.78
C GLY A 609 38.76 -47.19 -7.34
N GLY A 610 37.90 -48.21 -7.20
CA GLY A 610 37.56 -48.89 -5.92
C GLY A 610 36.55 -48.14 -5.02
N GLN A 611 35.70 -48.80 -4.21
CA GLN A 611 35.51 -50.25 -4.01
C GLN A 611 34.07 -50.55 -3.52
N GLU A 612 33.72 -51.85 -3.44
CA GLU A 612 32.35 -52.36 -3.29
C GLU A 612 31.69 -52.15 -1.90
N ALA A 613 30.35 -52.05 -1.87
CA ALA A 613 29.48 -52.98 -1.11
C ALA A 613 27.98 -52.72 -1.36
N GLN A 614 27.24 -53.75 -1.76
CA GLN A 614 25.80 -53.92 -1.49
C GLN A 614 25.66 -54.80 -0.22
N PRO A 615 24.56 -54.78 0.56
CA PRO A 615 23.27 -55.30 0.08
C PRO A 615 22.02 -54.53 0.58
N GLY A 616 20.84 -55.02 0.23
CA GLY A 616 19.56 -54.32 0.43
C GLY A 616 18.94 -54.39 1.83
N GLY A 617 17.83 -53.65 1.98
CA GLY A 617 16.97 -53.61 3.17
C GLY A 617 15.64 -52.90 2.85
N GLN A 618 14.53 -53.56 3.14
CA GLN A 618 13.17 -53.08 2.85
C GLN A 618 12.70 -52.06 3.91
N PRO A 619 11.88 -51.04 3.57
CA PRO A 619 11.48 -50.01 4.54
C PRO A 619 10.50 -50.54 5.62
N PRO A 620 10.55 -50.02 6.85
CA PRO A 620 9.69 -50.47 7.94
C PRO A 620 8.30 -49.84 7.90
N GLN A 621 7.29 -50.65 8.20
CA GLN A 621 5.91 -50.28 8.49
C GLN A 621 5.73 -50.15 10.03
N PRO A 622 4.97 -49.16 10.56
CA PRO A 622 4.82 -48.96 12.00
C PRO A 622 3.55 -49.63 12.58
N GLU A 623 3.69 -50.36 13.69
CA GLU A 623 2.59 -50.81 14.57
C GLU A 623 3.18 -51.41 15.89
N PRO A 624 2.39 -51.66 16.96
CA PRO A 624 1.92 -50.67 17.93
C PRO A 624 2.37 -50.95 19.39
N THR A 625 2.14 -50.02 20.33
CA THR A 625 2.42 -50.24 21.77
C THR A 625 1.26 -49.86 22.72
N GLN A 626 0.71 -50.87 23.39
CA GLN A 626 0.04 -50.80 24.72
C GLN A 626 1.09 -51.07 25.82
N ALA A 627 0.89 -50.89 27.14
CA ALA A 627 -0.03 -50.06 27.95
C ALA A 627 0.40 -50.15 29.45
N SER A 628 0.11 -49.13 30.26
CA SER A 628 -0.09 -49.17 31.74
C SER A 628 -0.15 -47.72 32.29
N GLY A 629 -0.99 -47.31 33.24
CA GLY A 629 -2.17 -47.92 33.87
C GLY A 629 -2.91 -46.88 34.75
N THR A 630 -4.24 -47.01 34.91
CA THR A 630 -5.14 -46.15 35.73
C THR A 630 -5.06 -46.52 37.24
N PRO A 631 -5.70 -45.82 38.24
CA PRO A 631 -7.08 -45.27 38.29
C PRO A 631 -7.19 -43.80 38.79
N GLY A 632 -8.35 -43.12 38.73
CA GLY A 632 -9.67 -43.49 38.22
C GLY A 632 -10.67 -42.32 38.30
N GLY A 633 -11.81 -42.44 37.60
CA GLY A 633 -12.95 -41.50 37.67
C GLY A 633 -13.98 -41.91 38.75
N PRO A 634 -15.32 -41.70 38.57
CA PRO A 634 -16.02 -41.58 37.29
C PRO A 634 -16.96 -40.37 37.12
N GLU A 635 -17.29 -40.10 35.86
CA GLU A 635 -18.46 -39.37 35.38
C GLU A 635 -19.57 -40.40 35.07
N ILE A 636 -20.86 -40.09 35.36
CA ILE A 636 -22.01 -40.84 34.82
C ILE A 636 -23.19 -39.89 34.57
N THR A 637 -23.80 -39.99 33.39
CA THR A 637 -25.01 -39.27 32.93
C THR A 637 -26.29 -40.12 33.14
N PRO A 638 -27.47 -39.84 32.52
CA PRO A 638 -28.58 -39.11 33.17
C PRO A 638 -29.91 -39.90 33.26
N VAL A 639 -30.87 -39.47 34.10
CA VAL A 639 -32.27 -39.98 34.08
C VAL A 639 -33.28 -38.86 34.40
N GLU A 640 -34.49 -38.97 33.84
CA GLU A 640 -35.62 -38.03 33.89
C GLU A 640 -36.42 -37.96 35.22
N ASN A 641 -37.32 -36.96 35.27
CA ASN A 641 -38.62 -36.90 35.97
C ASN A 641 -38.68 -36.79 37.51
N GLY A 642 -39.57 -35.91 38.00
CA GLY A 642 -40.18 -36.09 39.33
C GLY A 642 -40.31 -34.89 40.28
N THR A 643 -41.07 -33.86 39.90
CA THR A 643 -42.22 -33.33 40.67
C THR A 643 -42.17 -33.21 42.22
N THR A 644 -42.41 -31.98 42.73
CA THR A 644 -42.94 -31.61 44.08
C THR A 644 -42.10 -31.91 45.35
N ALA A 645 -42.28 -31.23 46.51
CA ALA A 645 -42.83 -29.92 46.90
C ALA A 645 -42.55 -29.70 48.42
N ALA A 646 -43.05 -28.57 48.99
CA ALA A 646 -42.89 -28.10 50.38
C ALA A 646 -41.46 -27.63 50.73
N GLY A 647 -41.25 -26.55 51.51
CA GLY A 647 -42.16 -25.69 52.28
C GLY A 647 -41.53 -25.39 53.65
N GLY A 648 -41.62 -24.21 54.26
CA GLY A 648 -42.24 -22.95 53.86
C GLY A 648 -42.05 -21.88 54.96
N GLY A 649 -42.76 -20.73 54.83
CA GLY A 649 -42.74 -19.62 55.81
C GLY A 649 -41.56 -18.63 55.62
N GLY A 650 -41.73 -17.31 55.80
CA GLY A 650 -42.91 -16.50 56.10
C GLY A 650 -42.50 -15.06 56.49
N SER A 651 -43.44 -14.10 56.46
CA SER A 651 -43.26 -12.64 56.67
C SER A 651 -42.65 -11.86 55.48
N GLY A 652 -43.17 -10.69 55.04
CA GLY A 652 -44.40 -9.99 55.45
C GLY A 652 -44.52 -8.56 54.85
N GLY A 653 -45.75 -8.13 54.50
CA GLY A 653 -46.11 -6.76 54.05
C GLY A 653 -45.68 -6.39 52.61
N GLY A 654 -46.42 -5.58 51.82
CA GLY A 654 -47.74 -4.94 52.02
C GLY A 654 -47.96 -3.81 50.99
N TYR A 655 -49.22 -3.54 50.60
CA TYR A 655 -49.72 -2.50 49.66
C TYR A 655 -49.66 -2.77 48.13
N GLY A 656 -50.86 -2.91 47.54
CA GLY A 656 -51.22 -2.37 46.21
C GLY A 656 -52.17 -1.16 46.38
N PRO A 657 -53.11 -0.82 45.46
CA PRO A 657 -53.51 -1.60 44.27
C PRO A 657 -53.91 -0.78 42.98
N ALA A 658 -54.34 -1.52 41.94
CA ALA A 658 -55.58 -1.35 41.14
C ALA A 658 -55.76 -0.35 39.95
N PHE A 659 -56.05 -0.93 38.76
CA PHE A 659 -57.13 -0.66 37.77
C PHE A 659 -57.34 0.73 37.09
N GLY A 660 -57.67 0.72 35.78
CA GLY A 660 -58.47 1.81 35.16
C GLY A 660 -58.39 2.01 33.63
N SER A 661 -59.24 1.29 32.87
CA SER A 661 -59.44 1.30 31.39
C SER A 661 -59.84 2.64 30.71
N ALA A 662 -59.58 2.80 29.39
CA ALA A 662 -60.60 2.79 28.29
C ALA A 662 -60.24 3.56 26.97
N GLN A 663 -60.57 2.96 25.80
CA GLN A 663 -61.05 3.56 24.51
C GLN A 663 -60.19 4.64 23.76
N SER A 664 -60.19 4.79 22.43
CA SER A 664 -60.87 4.12 21.28
C SER A 664 -60.36 4.63 19.91
N THR A 665 -60.76 3.92 18.83
CA THR A 665 -60.78 4.23 17.36
C THR A 665 -59.58 3.73 16.55
N GLU A 666 -59.67 3.40 15.26
CA GLU A 666 -60.62 2.72 14.34
C GLU A 666 -59.99 2.86 12.93
N GLY A 667 -60.23 1.89 12.03
CA GLY A 667 -59.69 1.88 10.66
C GLY A 667 -58.29 1.24 10.54
N GLY A 668 -57.99 0.35 9.58
CA GLY A 668 -58.79 -0.12 8.44
C GLY A 668 -57.86 -0.33 7.24
N GLY A 669 -57.54 -1.57 6.89
CA GLY A 669 -56.79 -1.89 5.65
C GLY A 669 -57.75 -2.04 4.45
N PRO A 670 -57.42 -2.84 3.41
CA PRO A 670 -56.11 -3.37 2.99
C PRO A 670 -55.86 -3.10 1.47
N GLY A 671 -54.80 -3.67 0.86
CA GLY A 671 -54.87 -3.94 -0.60
C GLY A 671 -53.58 -4.06 -1.43
N VAL A 672 -53.14 -5.30 -1.65
CA VAL A 672 -52.72 -5.89 -2.95
C VAL A 672 -51.88 -5.04 -3.93
N SER A 673 -50.61 -5.44 -4.18
CA SER A 673 -50.27 -6.21 -5.39
C SER A 673 -48.92 -6.92 -5.30
#